data_AF-A0A2E9JVH6-F1
#
_entry.id   AF-A0A2E9JVH6-F1
#
_cell.length_a   1.000
_cell.length_b   1.000
_cell.length_c   1.000
_cell.angle_alpha   90.00
_cell.angle_beta   90.00
_cell.angle_gamma   90.00
#
_symmetry.space_group_name_H-M   'P 1'
#
loop_
_entity.id
_entity.type
_entity.pdbx_description
1 polymer ?
#
loop_
_entity_poly.entity_id
_entity_poly.type
_entity_poly.pdbx_seq_one_letter_code
_entity_poly.pdbx_strand_id
1 'polypeptide(L)'
;MGRGDTTVADAYLSPVLSRYIASLKTSLGDAGIATQRLLFMQSNGGLVDERRFRGKDSVLSGPAGGVVGMVTASAQAAGHRLIGFDMGGTSTDVSLFTGDFEYITDNQVAGIRLRAPMIRIHTVAAGGGSILKFASGRFQVGPESAGATPGPAAYRNGGPLTVTDANILLGRILPAHFPHSFGTDGNQPLDAAHVAREFNALAEQISQQTKHQLTPEAVAEGFVRVAVNNMANAIKHISIRRGYDPQEFALSCFGGAGGQHACRVAEELGIGTILIHPLAGVMSAFGIGTAPLRAYRQQTVNRHLDDEVLRTLEPIIAAAAADCRKELLDQGCGEEFISVRRILSVCTTGSDASLPVEWNNRICIETAFADLHQQRFGFSHSGTSHASDSLHIESFRVEASGRQTDIDREPGIFKPPETPTHPKEISRLYCRKDWHNASLHRRVDLQTGDQVAGPAIIIEDTTTIIIEPDWQLVVDNDGQLRLTHERQAGTERLPGKQADPILLEVFNSHFMNIAEQMGAVLENTAHSVNIKERLDFSCALFDSRGRLIANAPHMPVHLGSMGDSVVAVLDGNAGKIRPGDVFMLNTPYNGGSHLPDITVVTPLLDTAGTTIEFVVACRAHHADIGGLTPGSMPPYSHTIHDEGIVFDNFQIVDTNGFRAAALRTALTSGPFKARNPDQNVADLRAQIAANEKGIRELRTMIEHFGHDTVRAYMQHVRANAAASVREVIDRIGDGEHALELDNGMLIRVRVSVNHDKREVCVDFSGTSAQSDTNFNAPIAVTRAAVLYVFRTLIAERIPLNAGCMEPIRLIIPDGCLLNPDYPAAVVAGNVETSQCITNALYGALGIMAGAQSTMNNLTFGNDQLQYYETICGGSGAGPGFDGTDAVHTQMTNSRMTDPEVLEARFPVLIREFSIRRNSGGNGLYRGGNGVVRSIEFRAPMQAAILSNNRRIGPFGLQGGTSGKTGRNYILRQDGHTEAVSSTSELQLETGDTLIIETPGGGGYGNAGST
;
A
#
# COMPACT_ATOMS: atom_id res chain seq x y z
N MET A 1 -3.35 -19.55 -7.06
CA MET A 1 -1.90 -19.81 -6.80
C MET A 1 -1.52 -20.01 -5.33
N GLY A 2 -2.12 -19.31 -4.35
CA GLY A 2 -1.64 -19.32 -2.95
C GLY A 2 -1.63 -20.69 -2.24
N ARG A 3 -2.48 -21.65 -2.64
CA ARG A 3 -2.44 -23.03 -2.08
C ARG A 3 -1.15 -23.77 -2.44
N GLY A 4 -0.64 -23.58 -3.66
CA GLY A 4 0.62 -24.16 -4.12
C GLY A 4 1.80 -23.64 -3.31
N ASP A 5 1.93 -22.32 -3.22
CA ASP A 5 2.96 -21.63 -2.44
C ASP A 5 2.94 -22.10 -0.96
N THR A 6 1.76 -22.18 -0.36
CA THR A 6 1.59 -22.66 1.03
C THR A 6 2.04 -24.11 1.21
N THR A 7 1.70 -24.99 0.26
CA THR A 7 2.08 -26.40 0.32
C THR A 7 3.59 -26.56 0.23
N VAL A 8 4.24 -25.79 -0.66
CA VAL A 8 5.71 -25.78 -0.80
C VAL A 8 6.37 -25.23 0.45
N ALA A 9 5.88 -24.10 0.99
CA ALA A 9 6.41 -23.49 2.20
C ALA A 9 6.28 -24.44 3.41
N ASP A 10 5.13 -25.10 3.57
CA ASP A 10 4.93 -26.04 4.68
C ASP A 10 5.83 -27.27 4.56
N ALA A 11 5.94 -27.84 3.35
CA ALA A 11 6.83 -28.97 3.07
C ALA A 11 8.32 -28.63 3.31
N TYR A 12 8.71 -27.38 3.06
CA TYR A 12 10.06 -26.88 3.30
C TYR A 12 10.35 -26.65 4.81
N LEU A 13 9.41 -26.02 5.52
CA LEU A 13 9.61 -25.58 6.91
C LEU A 13 9.34 -26.68 7.95
N SER A 14 8.29 -27.48 7.76
CA SER A 14 7.85 -28.48 8.75
C SER A 14 8.98 -29.45 9.16
N PRO A 15 9.80 -30.02 8.25
CA PRO A 15 10.89 -30.91 8.64
C PRO A 15 11.97 -30.23 9.50
N VAL A 16 12.24 -28.94 9.27
CA VAL A 16 13.21 -28.16 10.06
C VAL A 16 12.69 -27.99 11.48
N LEU A 17 11.42 -27.60 11.62
CA LEU A 17 10.77 -27.45 12.91
C LEU A 17 10.69 -28.77 13.68
N SER A 18 10.33 -29.88 13.02
CA SER A 18 10.29 -31.19 13.68
C SER A 18 11.63 -31.60 14.27
N ARG A 19 12.76 -31.31 13.57
CA ARG A 19 14.11 -31.56 14.12
C ARG A 19 14.42 -30.66 15.32
N TYR A 20 14.06 -29.39 15.25
CA TYR A 20 14.24 -28.45 16.38
C TYR A 20 13.46 -28.92 17.62
N ILE A 21 12.19 -29.28 17.44
CA ILE A 21 11.33 -29.77 18.53
C ILE A 21 11.90 -31.04 19.14
N ALA A 22 12.37 -31.99 18.33
CA ALA A 22 13.00 -33.20 18.81
C ALA A 22 14.27 -32.89 19.63
N SER A 23 15.14 -32.00 19.13
CA SER A 23 16.34 -31.56 19.86
C SER A 23 15.99 -30.89 21.18
N LEU A 24 14.99 -30.01 21.20
CA LEU A 24 14.53 -29.33 22.41
C LEU A 24 14.05 -30.34 23.46
N LYS A 25 13.27 -31.35 23.05
CA LYS A 25 12.84 -32.43 23.94
C LYS A 25 14.01 -33.21 24.53
N THR A 26 14.99 -33.58 23.70
CA THR A 26 16.20 -34.25 24.17
C THR A 26 16.94 -33.38 25.18
N SER A 27 17.21 -32.11 24.87
CA SER A 27 17.93 -31.20 25.77
C SER A 27 17.18 -30.94 27.08
N LEU A 28 15.85 -30.82 27.07
CA LEU A 28 15.05 -30.71 28.29
C LEU A 28 15.14 -31.99 29.13
N GLY A 29 15.08 -33.17 28.48
CA GLY A 29 15.27 -34.45 29.15
C GLY A 29 16.66 -34.61 29.76
N ASP A 30 17.71 -34.24 29.01
CA ASP A 30 19.11 -34.27 29.47
C ASP A 30 19.34 -33.31 30.65
N ALA A 31 18.63 -32.17 30.68
CA ALA A 31 18.62 -31.23 31.80
C ALA A 31 17.76 -31.67 33.00
N GLY A 32 17.12 -32.85 32.94
CA GLY A 32 16.26 -33.37 34.00
C GLY A 32 14.90 -32.68 34.12
N ILE A 33 14.48 -31.90 33.11
CA ILE A 33 13.21 -31.18 33.09
C ILE A 33 12.13 -32.11 32.52
N ALA A 34 11.27 -32.64 33.39
CA ALA A 34 10.13 -33.46 32.97
C ALA A 34 8.99 -32.58 32.43
N THR A 35 8.79 -32.58 31.11
CA THR A 35 7.66 -31.89 30.47
C THR A 35 6.47 -32.84 30.28
N GLN A 36 5.31 -32.53 30.88
CA GLN A 36 4.09 -33.29 30.62
C GLN A 36 3.52 -33.03 29.21
N ARG A 37 3.63 -31.80 28.71
CA ARG A 37 3.23 -31.37 27.37
C ARG A 37 4.15 -30.26 26.87
N LEU A 38 4.39 -30.20 25.56
CA LEU A 38 5.10 -29.12 24.90
C LEU A 38 4.16 -28.49 23.87
N LEU A 39 3.80 -27.24 24.10
CA LEU A 39 2.88 -26.49 23.25
C LEU A 39 3.62 -25.42 22.46
N PHE A 40 3.15 -25.16 21.24
CA PHE A 40 3.71 -24.15 20.35
C PHE A 40 2.65 -23.13 19.97
N MET A 41 3.05 -21.85 19.99
CA MET A 41 2.23 -20.75 19.50
C MET A 41 2.12 -20.80 17.98
N GLN A 42 0.88 -20.69 17.50
CA GLN A 42 0.54 -20.60 16.09
C GLN A 42 0.26 -19.15 15.69
N SER A 43 0.37 -18.86 14.40
CA SER A 43 0.07 -17.54 13.83
C SER A 43 -1.37 -17.06 14.08
N ASN A 44 -2.31 -17.98 14.33
CA ASN A 44 -3.70 -17.67 14.69
C ASN A 44 -3.90 -17.29 16.16
N GLY A 45 -2.82 -17.14 16.95
CA GLY A 45 -2.87 -16.81 18.38
C GLY A 45 -3.33 -17.95 19.28
N GLY A 46 -3.33 -19.18 18.78
CA GLY A 46 -3.63 -20.39 19.55
C GLY A 46 -2.38 -21.21 19.83
N LEU A 47 -2.45 -22.01 20.90
CA LEU A 47 -1.48 -23.05 21.18
C LEU A 47 -1.90 -24.38 20.53
N VAL A 48 -0.90 -25.16 20.13
CA VAL A 48 -1.09 -26.52 19.61
C VAL A 48 -0.02 -27.48 20.15
N ASP A 49 -0.38 -28.75 20.31
CA ASP A 49 0.55 -29.84 20.62
C ASP A 49 1.63 -29.98 19.53
N GLU A 50 2.85 -30.31 19.94
CA GLU A 50 4.01 -30.37 19.04
C GLU A 50 3.84 -31.30 17.83
N ARG A 51 3.03 -32.37 17.95
CA ARG A 51 2.81 -33.34 16.86
C ARG A 51 1.95 -32.77 15.73
N ARG A 52 1.23 -31.68 16.02
CA ARG A 52 0.31 -30.99 15.10
C ARG A 52 0.89 -29.66 14.60
N PHE A 53 2.04 -29.22 15.12
CA PHE A 53 2.66 -27.96 14.72
C PHE A 53 3.25 -28.08 13.31
N ARG A 54 2.83 -27.17 12.42
CA ARG A 54 3.22 -27.12 11.01
C ARG A 54 3.95 -25.82 10.71
N GLY A 55 4.85 -25.86 9.73
CA GLY A 55 5.66 -24.72 9.33
C GLY A 55 4.86 -23.55 8.79
N LYS A 56 3.77 -23.81 8.07
CA LYS A 56 2.86 -22.74 7.64
C LYS A 56 2.19 -21.97 8.80
N ASP A 57 2.05 -22.61 9.97
CA ASP A 57 1.37 -22.04 11.14
C ASP A 57 2.34 -21.41 12.15
N SER A 58 3.66 -21.43 11.88
CA SER A 58 4.68 -20.84 12.76
C SER A 58 5.06 -19.41 12.37
N VAL A 59 4.67 -18.95 11.18
CA VAL A 59 5.12 -17.69 10.60
C VAL A 59 4.42 -16.53 11.31
N LEU A 60 5.17 -15.59 11.90
CA LEU A 60 4.65 -14.49 12.74
C LEU A 60 3.92 -14.94 14.02
N SER A 61 4.21 -16.14 14.53
CA SER A 61 3.57 -16.64 15.76
C SER A 61 4.02 -15.90 17.03
N GLY A 62 5.24 -15.36 17.06
CA GLY A 62 5.73 -14.53 18.17
C GLY A 62 4.91 -13.24 18.36
N PRO A 63 4.81 -12.37 17.34
CA PRO A 63 3.95 -11.19 17.37
C PRO A 63 2.48 -11.52 17.67
N ALA A 64 1.96 -12.65 17.18
CA ALA A 64 0.60 -13.11 17.54
C ALA A 64 0.44 -13.32 19.05
N GLY A 65 1.47 -13.85 19.72
CA GLY A 65 1.53 -13.90 21.18
C GLY A 65 1.46 -12.52 21.82
N GLY A 66 2.15 -11.51 21.28
CA GLY A 66 2.06 -10.13 21.74
C GLY A 66 0.64 -9.57 21.69
N VAL A 67 -0.07 -9.79 20.57
CA VAL A 67 -1.47 -9.38 20.41
C VAL A 67 -2.39 -10.11 21.39
N VAL A 68 -2.20 -11.42 21.60
CA VAL A 68 -2.97 -12.18 22.60
C VAL A 68 -2.74 -11.63 24.01
N GLY A 69 -1.48 -11.34 24.35
CA GLY A 69 -1.11 -10.73 25.63
C GLY A 69 -1.75 -9.37 25.84
N MET A 70 -1.68 -8.50 24.83
CA MET A 70 -2.31 -7.19 24.81
C MET A 70 -3.82 -7.27 25.08
N VAL A 71 -4.53 -8.15 24.36
CA VAL A 71 -5.98 -8.35 24.52
C VAL A 71 -6.29 -8.89 25.91
N THR A 72 -5.54 -9.90 26.37
CA THR A 72 -5.75 -10.50 27.70
C THR A 72 -5.56 -9.46 28.82
N ALA A 73 -4.56 -8.57 28.68
CA ALA A 73 -4.23 -7.57 29.68
C ALA A 73 -5.15 -6.34 29.66
N SER A 74 -5.56 -5.88 28.48
CA SER A 74 -6.06 -4.50 28.34
C SER A 74 -7.50 -4.37 27.80
N ALA A 75 -8.09 -5.47 27.31
CA ALA A 75 -9.37 -5.37 26.58
C ALA A 75 -10.52 -4.87 27.46
N GLN A 76 -10.61 -5.34 28.70
CA GLN A 76 -11.67 -4.91 29.62
C GLN A 76 -11.53 -3.43 30.00
N ALA A 77 -10.32 -2.98 30.30
CA ALA A 77 -10.03 -1.59 30.67
C ALA A 77 -10.33 -0.58 29.53
N ALA A 78 -10.27 -1.03 28.28
CA ALA A 78 -10.48 -0.20 27.09
C ALA A 78 -11.85 -0.39 26.41
N GLY A 79 -12.82 -1.06 27.04
CA GLY A 79 -14.12 -1.32 26.41
C GLY A 79 -14.00 -2.12 25.10
N HIS A 80 -13.02 -3.02 25.03
CA HIS A 80 -12.69 -3.88 23.90
C HIS A 80 -12.27 -3.17 22.60
N ARG A 81 -11.82 -1.91 22.65
CA ARG A 81 -11.27 -1.17 21.50
C ARG A 81 -9.81 -0.81 21.71
N LEU A 82 -8.91 -1.61 21.15
CA LEU A 82 -7.47 -1.46 21.32
C LEU A 82 -6.74 -1.32 19.99
N ILE A 83 -5.75 -0.43 19.98
CA ILE A 83 -4.67 -0.42 19.00
C ILE A 83 -3.42 -0.93 19.70
N GLY A 84 -2.88 -2.05 19.22
CA GLY A 84 -1.60 -2.57 19.66
C GLY A 84 -0.45 -1.84 19.01
N PHE A 85 0.52 -1.45 19.82
CA PHE A 85 1.74 -0.78 19.41
C PHE A 85 2.93 -1.49 20.04
N ASP A 86 3.47 -2.47 19.31
CA ASP A 86 4.67 -3.23 19.68
C ASP A 86 5.89 -2.63 19.00
N MET A 87 6.68 -1.81 19.70
CA MET A 87 7.87 -1.23 19.10
C MET A 87 9.13 -1.87 19.68
N GLY A 88 9.87 -2.55 18.80
CA GLY A 88 11.16 -3.16 19.11
C GLY A 88 12.35 -2.34 18.59
N GLY A 89 13.52 -2.97 18.62
CA GLY A 89 14.75 -2.40 18.07
C GLY A 89 14.77 -2.34 16.54
N THR A 90 13.98 -3.13 15.82
CA THR A 90 14.04 -3.21 14.35
C THR A 90 12.80 -2.66 13.65
N SER A 91 11.62 -2.91 14.21
CA SER A 91 10.33 -2.61 13.60
C SER A 91 9.28 -2.30 14.67
N THR A 92 8.11 -1.86 14.19
CA THR A 92 6.91 -1.71 15.01
C THR A 92 5.82 -2.60 14.45
N ASP A 93 5.20 -3.45 15.26
CA ASP A 93 4.03 -4.24 14.89
C ASP A 93 2.75 -3.60 15.43
N VAL A 94 1.77 -3.44 14.53
CA VAL A 94 0.48 -2.81 14.81
C VAL A 94 -0.64 -3.81 14.63
N SER A 95 -1.57 -3.86 15.59
CA SER A 95 -2.76 -4.70 15.54
C SER A 95 -4.01 -3.95 15.99
N LEU A 96 -5.18 -4.32 15.48
CA LEU A 96 -6.47 -3.78 15.91
C LEU A 96 -7.28 -4.86 16.63
N PHE A 97 -8.01 -4.47 17.67
CA PHE A 97 -8.95 -5.33 18.36
C PHE A 97 -10.23 -4.58 18.69
N THR A 98 -11.36 -5.12 18.23
CA THR A 98 -12.71 -4.58 18.46
C THR A 98 -13.65 -5.68 18.96
N GLY A 99 -13.32 -6.26 20.12
CA GLY A 99 -14.07 -7.37 20.71
C GLY A 99 -13.70 -8.76 20.20
N ASP A 100 -13.08 -8.86 19.02
CA ASP A 100 -12.61 -10.12 18.44
C ASP A 100 -11.29 -9.94 17.68
N PHE A 101 -10.54 -11.03 17.51
CA PHE A 101 -9.31 -11.03 16.73
C PHE A 101 -9.62 -10.95 15.23
N GLU A 102 -8.95 -10.04 14.54
CA GLU A 102 -8.96 -10.04 13.09
C GLU A 102 -8.00 -11.08 12.52
N TYR A 103 -8.50 -11.90 11.60
CA TYR A 103 -7.68 -12.89 10.89
C TYR A 103 -7.46 -12.52 9.43
N ILE A 104 -6.31 -12.94 8.92
CA ILE A 104 -6.00 -12.99 7.50
C ILE A 104 -5.79 -14.44 7.12
N THR A 105 -6.38 -14.84 6.00
CA THR A 105 -6.13 -16.15 5.41
C THR A 105 -5.06 -16.06 4.34
N ASP A 106 -4.98 -14.94 3.63
CA ASP A 106 -3.98 -14.66 2.60
C ASP A 106 -2.98 -13.63 3.11
N ASN A 107 -1.71 -14.03 3.22
CA ASN A 107 -0.61 -13.12 3.53
C ASN A 107 0.60 -13.39 2.64
N GLN A 108 1.51 -12.43 2.54
CA GLN A 108 2.79 -12.62 1.87
C GLN A 108 3.93 -12.36 2.86
N VAL A 109 4.80 -13.34 3.06
CA VAL A 109 5.95 -13.24 3.95
C VAL A 109 7.21 -13.60 3.16
N ALA A 110 8.20 -12.72 3.16
CA ALA A 110 9.43 -12.86 2.38
C ALA A 110 9.19 -13.17 0.89
N GLY A 111 8.14 -12.58 0.31
CA GLY A 111 7.75 -12.80 -1.09
C GLY A 111 6.90 -14.06 -1.34
N ILE A 112 6.72 -14.94 -0.34
CA ILE A 112 5.95 -16.19 -0.47
C ILE A 112 4.53 -15.97 0.03
N ARG A 113 3.53 -16.36 -0.79
CA ARG A 113 2.11 -16.29 -0.40
C ARG A 113 1.74 -17.48 0.48
N LEU A 114 1.11 -17.21 1.62
CA LEU A 114 0.65 -18.20 2.59
C LEU A 114 -0.87 -18.08 2.76
N ARG A 115 -1.56 -19.20 2.53
CA ARG A 115 -2.99 -19.44 2.77
C ARG A 115 -3.17 -20.20 4.09
N ALA A 116 -3.00 -19.49 5.20
CA ALA A 116 -3.17 -20.02 6.55
C ALA A 116 -3.80 -18.94 7.46
N PRO A 117 -4.64 -19.30 8.44
CA PRO A 117 -5.22 -18.33 9.36
C PRO A 117 -4.13 -17.73 10.24
N MET A 118 -3.99 -16.40 10.20
CA MET A 118 -3.04 -15.64 10.99
C MET A 118 -3.75 -14.45 11.62
N ILE A 119 -3.40 -14.08 12.85
CA ILE A 119 -3.82 -12.78 13.41
C ILE A 119 -3.26 -11.69 12.52
N ARG A 120 -4.10 -10.72 12.17
CA ARG A 120 -3.72 -9.59 11.34
C ARG A 120 -2.77 -8.69 12.14
N ILE A 121 -1.51 -8.69 11.72
CA ILE A 121 -0.46 -7.84 12.27
C ILE A 121 0.17 -7.09 11.10
N HIS A 122 0.33 -5.79 11.27
CA HIS A 122 0.94 -4.91 10.30
C HIS A 122 2.28 -4.41 10.82
N THR A 123 3.36 -4.88 10.20
CA THR A 123 4.71 -4.42 10.53
C THR A 123 5.02 -3.12 9.80
N VAL A 124 5.38 -2.10 10.56
CA VAL A 124 5.87 -0.80 10.12
C VAL A 124 7.40 -0.83 10.20
N ALA A 125 8.07 -0.41 9.13
CA ALA A 125 9.54 -0.34 9.04
C ALA A 125 10.11 0.86 9.83
N ALA A 126 9.71 0.98 11.09
CA ALA A 126 10.17 1.97 12.04
C ALA A 126 10.34 1.29 13.41
N GLY A 127 11.57 1.19 13.91
CA GLY A 127 11.92 0.74 15.26
C GLY A 127 13.09 1.58 15.83
N GLY A 128 13.63 1.21 17.00
CA GLY A 128 14.75 1.95 17.61
C GLY A 128 16.02 2.01 16.73
N GLY A 129 16.24 1.02 15.89
CA GLY A 129 17.36 0.89 14.96
C GLY A 129 17.13 1.53 13.59
N SER A 130 16.02 2.25 13.38
CA SER A 130 15.79 2.95 12.11
C SER A 130 16.86 4.00 11.89
N ILE A 131 17.53 3.95 10.74
CA ILE A 131 18.68 4.82 10.44
C ILE A 131 18.20 6.26 10.19
N LEU A 132 18.93 7.23 10.72
CA LEU A 132 18.68 8.67 10.56
C LEU A 132 19.53 9.24 9.42
N LYS A 133 18.92 9.92 8.45
CA LYS A 133 19.62 10.55 7.33
C LYS A 133 19.06 11.94 7.03
N PHE A 134 19.92 12.89 6.67
CA PHE A 134 19.51 14.16 6.07
C PHE A 134 19.92 14.18 4.60
N ALA A 135 18.92 14.16 3.70
CA ALA A 135 19.14 14.10 2.26
C ALA A 135 18.08 14.90 1.49
N SER A 136 18.48 15.53 0.39
CA SER A 136 17.64 16.41 -0.45
C SER A 136 16.86 17.46 0.37
N GLY A 137 17.52 18.02 1.39
CA GLY A 137 16.98 19.06 2.27
C GLY A 137 15.92 18.58 3.28
N ARG A 138 15.77 17.27 3.53
CA ARG A 138 14.75 16.69 4.41
C ARG A 138 15.34 15.71 5.42
N PHE A 139 14.68 15.62 6.58
CA PHE A 139 14.94 14.60 7.60
C PHE A 139 14.29 13.28 7.18
N GLN A 140 15.04 12.18 7.17
CA GLN A 140 14.56 10.86 6.79
C GLN A 140 14.87 9.84 7.89
N VAL A 141 13.89 8.98 8.20
CA VAL A 141 14.01 7.92 9.20
C VAL A 141 13.58 6.59 8.57
N GLY A 142 14.50 5.62 8.54
CA GLY A 142 14.24 4.33 7.89
C GLY A 142 14.04 4.47 6.36
N PRO A 143 13.48 3.44 5.68
CA PRO A 143 13.07 2.14 6.23
C PRO A 143 14.25 1.21 6.58
N GLU A 144 15.47 1.59 6.22
CA GLU A 144 16.67 0.86 6.57
C GLU A 144 16.85 0.81 8.09
N SER A 145 17.24 -0.36 8.59
CA SER A 145 17.51 -0.59 10.00
C SER A 145 18.97 -0.99 10.19
N ALA A 146 19.59 -0.49 11.24
CA ALA A 146 20.91 -0.94 11.68
C ALA A 146 20.89 -2.35 12.30
N GLY A 147 19.70 -2.95 12.47
CA GLY A 147 19.52 -4.24 13.12
C GLY A 147 19.96 -4.22 14.58
N ALA A 148 20.34 -5.38 15.11
CA ALA A 148 21.06 -5.50 16.39
C ALA A 148 22.59 -5.48 16.20
N THR A 149 23.07 -5.73 14.99
CA THR A 149 24.50 -5.71 14.62
C THR A 149 24.62 -5.15 13.20
N PRO A 150 25.32 -4.01 12.99
CA PRO A 150 26.08 -3.27 14.00
C PRO A 150 25.21 -2.57 15.06
N GLY A 151 23.90 -2.39 14.82
CA GLY A 151 23.00 -1.71 15.75
C GLY A 151 23.17 -0.19 15.78
N PRO A 152 22.50 0.52 16.71
CA PRO A 152 22.70 1.94 16.96
C PRO A 152 24.18 2.33 17.17
N ALA A 153 24.54 3.57 16.89
CA ALA A 153 25.90 4.09 17.11
C ALA A 153 26.34 3.91 18.58
N ALA A 154 25.41 4.08 19.52
CA ALA A 154 25.65 3.87 20.94
C ALA A 154 26.05 2.43 21.32
N TYR A 155 25.84 1.43 20.46
CA TYR A 155 26.16 0.03 20.75
C TYR A 155 27.65 -0.31 20.60
N ARG A 156 28.47 0.64 20.15
CA ARG A 156 29.95 0.52 20.04
C ARG A 156 30.42 -0.53 19.02
N ASN A 157 29.59 -0.86 18.03
CA ASN A 157 29.90 -1.86 16.98
C ASN A 157 30.01 -1.23 15.57
N GLY A 158 30.28 0.07 15.48
CA GLY A 158 30.40 0.79 14.21
C GLY A 158 29.06 1.07 13.51
N GLY A 159 27.99 1.17 14.28
CA GLY A 159 26.63 1.45 13.79
C GLY A 159 26.39 2.91 13.38
N PRO A 160 25.42 3.19 12.51
CA PRO A 160 25.00 4.55 12.17
C PRO A 160 24.12 5.17 13.27
N LEU A 161 23.85 6.48 13.18
CA LEU A 161 22.84 7.13 14.01
C LEU A 161 21.44 6.53 13.77
N THR A 162 20.75 6.17 14.85
CA THR A 162 19.37 5.64 14.83
C THR A 162 18.41 6.38 15.77
N VAL A 163 17.13 6.02 15.75
CA VAL A 163 16.10 6.54 16.67
C VAL A 163 16.49 6.33 18.14
N THR A 164 17.09 5.20 18.49
CA THR A 164 17.63 4.94 19.83
C THR A 164 18.72 5.95 20.21
N ASP A 165 19.62 6.30 19.29
CA ASP A 165 20.65 7.31 19.55
C ASP A 165 20.03 8.70 19.77
N ALA A 166 18.99 9.05 19.01
CA ALA A 166 18.24 10.28 19.25
C ALA A 166 17.61 10.29 20.66
N ASN A 167 16.99 9.18 21.08
CA ASN A 167 16.42 9.07 22.42
C ASN A 167 17.48 9.16 23.54
N ILE A 168 18.71 8.67 23.32
CA ILE A 168 19.82 8.85 24.25
C ILE A 168 20.20 10.33 24.35
N LEU A 169 20.37 11.02 23.22
CA LEU A 169 20.75 12.45 23.23
C LEU A 169 19.69 13.34 23.90
N LEU A 170 18.42 13.02 23.69
CA LEU A 170 17.29 13.78 24.25
C LEU A 170 17.03 13.48 25.75
N GLY A 171 17.82 12.61 26.38
CA GLY A 171 17.61 12.20 27.78
C GLY A 171 16.38 11.31 27.99
N ARG A 172 15.84 10.71 26.92
CA ARG A 172 14.74 9.73 26.99
C ARG A 172 15.24 8.35 27.38
N ILE A 173 16.44 7.97 26.93
CA ILE A 173 17.16 6.78 27.39
C ILE A 173 18.31 7.24 28.25
N LEU A 174 18.42 6.70 29.47
CA LEU A 174 19.49 7.02 30.40
C LEU A 174 20.51 5.87 30.42
N PRO A 175 21.73 6.06 29.86
CA PRO A 175 22.76 5.00 29.80
C PRO A 175 23.09 4.35 31.16
N ALA A 176 23.01 5.12 32.25
CA ALA A 176 23.29 4.64 33.60
C ALA A 176 22.28 3.60 34.12
N HIS A 177 21.09 3.51 33.51
CA HIS A 177 20.03 2.58 33.85
C HIS A 177 19.86 1.47 32.80
N PHE A 178 20.80 1.35 31.85
CA PHE A 178 20.80 0.31 30.82
C PHE A 178 21.84 -0.77 31.15
N PRO A 179 21.58 -2.05 30.87
CA PRO A 179 22.56 -3.11 31.10
C PRO A 179 23.86 -2.89 30.31
N HIS A 180 24.98 -3.27 30.91
CA HIS A 180 26.29 -3.24 30.28
C HIS A 180 26.47 -4.45 29.34
N SER A 181 25.84 -4.40 28.17
CA SER A 181 25.81 -5.50 27.20
C SER A 181 26.37 -5.12 25.83
N PHE A 182 27.08 -4.00 25.71
CA PHE A 182 27.51 -3.42 24.44
C PHE A 182 29.02 -3.50 24.20
N GLY A 183 29.43 -3.15 22.99
CA GLY A 183 30.82 -3.30 22.51
C GLY A 183 31.16 -4.73 22.11
N THR A 184 32.37 -4.90 21.59
CA THR A 184 32.87 -6.17 21.05
C THR A 184 32.84 -7.32 22.05
N ASP A 185 33.05 -7.01 23.34
CA ASP A 185 33.08 -7.99 24.42
C ASP A 185 31.75 -8.10 25.19
N GLY A 186 30.72 -7.33 24.80
CA GLY A 186 29.37 -7.39 25.37
C GLY A 186 29.27 -7.02 26.85
N ASN A 187 30.11 -6.10 27.34
CA ASN A 187 30.24 -5.76 28.76
C ASN A 187 30.35 -4.25 29.04
N GLN A 188 30.08 -3.39 28.05
CA GLN A 188 30.21 -1.93 28.14
C GLN A 188 28.83 -1.25 28.18
N PRO A 189 28.72 -0.03 28.76
CA PRO A 189 27.52 0.78 28.68
C PRO A 189 27.33 1.40 27.29
N LEU A 190 26.13 1.93 27.04
CA LEU A 190 25.82 2.74 25.85
C LEU A 190 26.79 3.94 25.72
N ASP A 191 27.24 4.23 24.50
CA ASP A 191 28.18 5.34 24.24
C ASP A 191 27.48 6.68 23.94
N ALA A 192 26.94 7.31 24.98
CA ALA A 192 26.32 8.63 24.85
C ALA A 192 27.29 9.72 24.36
N ALA A 193 28.59 9.60 24.66
CA ALA A 193 29.59 10.57 24.22
C ALA A 193 29.82 10.47 22.70
N HIS A 194 29.83 9.25 22.15
CA HIS A 194 29.88 9.06 20.71
C HIS A 194 28.63 9.62 20.01
N VAL A 195 27.44 9.30 20.53
CA VAL A 195 26.17 9.84 20.00
C VAL A 195 26.17 11.36 19.95
N ALA A 196 26.60 12.03 21.03
CA ALA A 196 26.66 13.49 21.07
C ALA A 196 27.63 14.06 20.02
N ARG A 197 28.79 13.42 19.77
CA ARG A 197 29.72 13.85 18.72
C ARG A 197 29.12 13.73 17.32
N GLU A 198 28.45 12.61 17.03
CA GLU A 198 27.83 12.38 15.72
C GLU A 198 26.69 13.37 15.44
N PHE A 199 25.82 13.63 16.43
CA PHE A 199 24.76 14.63 16.27
C PHE A 199 25.27 16.07 16.19
N ASN A 200 26.37 16.41 16.86
CA ASN A 200 27.05 17.70 16.68
C ASN A 200 27.49 17.87 15.22
N ALA A 201 28.20 16.88 14.67
CA ALA A 201 28.66 16.91 13.29
C ALA A 201 27.48 17.01 12.29
N LEU A 202 26.41 16.24 12.54
CA LEU A 202 25.21 16.28 11.71
C LEU A 202 24.49 17.64 11.79
N ALA A 203 24.39 18.24 12.98
CA ALA A 203 23.77 19.56 13.15
C ALA A 203 24.57 20.67 12.45
N GLU A 204 25.90 20.62 12.50
CA GLU A 204 26.77 21.53 11.74
C GLU A 204 26.55 21.37 10.22
N GLN A 205 26.52 20.14 9.73
CA GLN A 205 26.26 19.84 8.32
C GLN A 205 24.90 20.38 7.86
N ILE A 206 23.83 20.10 8.61
CA ILE A 206 22.47 20.57 8.26
C ILE A 206 22.42 22.10 8.31
N SER A 207 23.06 22.71 9.30
CA SER A 207 23.08 24.18 9.44
C SER A 207 23.79 24.85 8.26
N GLN A 208 24.87 24.27 7.76
CA GLN A 208 25.57 24.74 6.56
C GLN A 208 24.71 24.61 5.29
N GLN A 209 24.01 23.48 5.13
CA GLN A 209 23.20 23.20 3.94
C GLN A 209 21.91 24.04 3.89
N THR A 210 21.22 24.17 5.02
CA THR A 210 19.91 24.83 5.11
C THR A 210 20.00 26.33 5.43
N LYS A 211 21.15 26.80 5.91
CA LYS A 211 21.34 28.15 6.49
C LYS A 211 20.48 28.43 7.74
N HIS A 212 19.93 27.39 8.35
CA HIS A 212 19.24 27.46 9.64
C HIS A 212 20.14 26.89 10.73
N GLN A 213 20.48 27.67 11.75
CA GLN A 213 21.24 27.14 12.89
C GLN A 213 20.35 26.19 13.70
N LEU A 214 20.75 24.91 13.77
CA LEU A 214 20.08 23.89 14.57
C LEU A 214 21.03 23.36 15.63
N THR A 215 20.51 23.13 16.84
CA THR A 215 21.25 22.43 17.89
C THR A 215 21.18 20.90 17.66
N PRO A 216 22.12 20.12 18.21
CA PRO A 216 22.08 18.66 18.16
C PRO A 216 20.75 18.08 18.67
N GLU A 217 20.21 18.66 19.75
CA GLU A 217 18.93 18.26 20.34
C GLU A 217 17.76 18.55 19.41
N ALA A 218 17.75 19.71 18.74
CA ALA A 218 16.72 20.06 17.77
C ALA A 218 16.74 19.10 16.56
N VAL A 219 17.94 18.70 16.11
CA VAL A 219 18.12 17.70 15.04
C VAL A 219 17.58 16.33 15.49
N ALA A 220 17.97 15.87 16.68
CA ALA A 220 17.49 14.59 17.24
C ALA A 220 15.97 14.59 17.47
N GLU A 221 15.40 15.67 18.02
CA GLU A 221 13.96 15.82 18.19
C GLU A 221 13.22 15.83 16.85
N GLY A 222 13.81 16.45 15.82
CA GLY A 222 13.31 16.44 14.45
C GLY A 222 13.20 15.03 13.88
N PHE A 223 14.24 14.20 14.05
CA PHE A 223 14.19 12.79 13.65
C PHE A 223 13.16 11.98 14.45
N VAL A 224 13.06 12.17 15.77
CA VAL A 224 12.03 11.50 16.58
C VAL A 224 10.63 11.90 16.11
N ARG A 225 10.42 13.17 15.75
CA ARG A 225 9.14 13.65 15.22
C ARG A 225 8.80 12.98 13.89
N VAL A 226 9.75 12.85 12.96
CA VAL A 226 9.55 12.11 11.70
C VAL A 226 9.23 10.63 11.97
N ALA A 227 9.94 9.98 12.90
CA ALA A 227 9.67 8.60 13.29
C ALA A 227 8.26 8.41 13.85
N VAL A 228 7.84 9.29 14.77
CA VAL A 228 6.49 9.31 15.35
C VAL A 228 5.42 9.50 14.27
N ASN A 229 5.60 10.48 13.38
CA ASN A 229 4.64 10.74 12.31
C ASN A 229 4.54 9.53 11.35
N ASN A 230 5.65 8.88 11.01
CA ASN A 230 5.64 7.65 10.21
C ASN A 230 4.86 6.50 10.88
N MET A 231 5.07 6.28 12.19
CA MET A 231 4.35 5.26 12.95
C MET A 231 2.85 5.58 13.07
N ALA A 232 2.50 6.81 13.42
CA ALA A 232 1.11 7.26 13.52
C ALA A 232 0.39 7.19 12.18
N ASN A 233 1.03 7.62 11.08
CA ASN A 233 0.46 7.52 9.73
C ASN A 233 0.18 6.06 9.33
N ALA A 234 1.08 5.14 9.68
CA ALA A 234 0.87 3.72 9.43
C ALA A 234 -0.31 3.17 10.23
N ILE A 235 -0.41 3.48 11.53
CA ILE A 235 -1.55 3.11 12.38
C ILE A 235 -2.85 3.68 11.79
N LYS A 236 -2.87 4.97 11.43
CA LYS A 236 -4.02 5.66 10.84
C LYS A 236 -4.47 4.98 9.54
N HIS A 237 -3.54 4.66 8.65
CA HIS A 237 -3.82 3.94 7.41
C HIS A 237 -4.45 2.56 7.67
N ILE A 238 -3.93 1.80 8.64
CA ILE A 238 -4.46 0.48 9.01
C ILE A 238 -5.89 0.60 9.57
N SER A 239 -6.13 1.52 10.50
CA SER A 239 -7.45 1.75 11.12
C SER A 239 -8.49 2.23 10.11
N ILE A 240 -8.13 3.21 9.27
CA ILE A 240 -9.07 3.81 8.31
C ILE A 240 -9.45 2.83 7.20
N ARG A 241 -8.50 2.03 6.69
CA ARG A 241 -8.80 0.98 5.70
C ARG A 241 -9.84 -0.03 6.21
N ARG A 242 -10.08 -0.07 7.51
CA ARG A 242 -11.08 -0.92 8.18
C ARG A 242 -12.37 -0.18 8.57
N GLY A 243 -12.42 1.14 8.37
CA GLY A 243 -13.57 1.97 8.74
C GLY A 243 -13.56 2.43 10.21
N TYR A 244 -12.40 2.41 10.89
CA TYR A 244 -12.27 2.84 12.28
C TYR A 244 -11.60 4.22 12.41
N ASP A 245 -12.13 5.06 13.29
CA ASP A 245 -11.46 6.28 13.77
C ASP A 245 -10.52 5.91 14.95
N PRO A 246 -9.19 6.10 14.82
CA PRO A 246 -8.24 5.82 15.90
C PRO A 246 -8.57 6.50 17.23
N GLN A 247 -9.22 7.67 17.22
CA GLN A 247 -9.54 8.42 18.44
C GLN A 247 -10.51 7.69 19.37
N GLU A 248 -11.26 6.71 18.84
CA GLU A 248 -12.20 5.89 19.61
C GLU A 248 -11.54 4.72 20.34
N PHE A 249 -10.21 4.57 20.22
CA PHE A 249 -9.44 3.44 20.74
C PHE A 249 -8.50 3.87 21.86
N ALA A 250 -8.14 2.93 22.74
CA ALA A 250 -6.96 3.07 23.60
C ALA A 250 -5.72 2.49 22.92
N LEU A 251 -4.57 3.13 23.09
CA LEU A 251 -3.29 2.64 22.60
C LEU A 251 -2.67 1.69 23.63
N SER A 252 -2.64 0.39 23.36
CA SER A 252 -1.92 -0.57 24.18
C SER A 252 -0.48 -0.70 23.69
N CYS A 253 0.44 -0.17 24.49
CA CYS A 253 1.84 -0.02 24.12
C CYS A 253 2.68 -1.11 24.79
N PHE A 254 3.50 -1.79 23.99
CA PHE A 254 4.41 -2.83 24.43
C PHE A 254 5.68 -2.89 23.55
N GLY A 255 6.60 -3.79 23.90
CA GLY A 255 7.94 -3.83 23.32
C GLY A 255 8.95 -2.94 24.05
N GLY A 256 10.24 -3.12 23.75
CA GLY A 256 11.33 -2.45 24.46
C GLY A 256 11.49 -0.96 24.14
N ALA A 257 10.96 -0.49 23.01
CA ALA A 257 11.02 0.91 22.58
C ALA A 257 9.66 1.60 22.57
N GLY A 258 8.55 0.88 22.73
CA GLY A 258 7.19 1.45 22.64
C GLY A 258 6.95 2.58 23.64
N GLY A 259 7.31 2.36 24.91
CA GLY A 259 7.14 3.34 25.99
C GLY A 259 7.86 4.68 25.75
N GLN A 260 8.88 4.70 24.87
CA GLN A 260 9.68 5.88 24.57
C GLN A 260 8.96 6.86 23.64
N HIS A 261 7.95 6.37 22.90
CA HIS A 261 7.25 7.09 21.83
C HIS A 261 5.72 7.15 22.02
N ALA A 262 5.16 6.36 22.93
CA ALA A 262 3.71 6.16 23.09
C ALA A 262 2.90 7.46 23.20
N CYS A 263 3.29 8.40 24.08
CA CYS A 263 2.60 9.68 24.23
C CYS A 263 2.53 10.47 22.92
N ARG A 264 3.65 10.62 22.22
CA ARG A 264 3.71 11.39 20.96
C ARG A 264 2.94 10.71 19.83
N VAL A 265 2.97 9.38 19.76
CA VAL A 265 2.17 8.61 18.80
C VAL A 265 0.68 8.76 19.09
N ALA A 266 0.27 8.70 20.36
CA ALA A 266 -1.12 8.90 20.76
C ALA A 266 -1.61 10.32 20.47
N GLU A 267 -0.79 11.35 20.73
CA GLU A 267 -1.07 12.75 20.38
C GLU A 267 -1.33 12.93 18.88
N GLU A 268 -0.44 12.39 18.03
CA GLU A 268 -0.57 12.46 16.57
C GLU A 268 -1.82 11.73 16.05
N LEU A 269 -2.25 10.67 16.75
CA LEU A 269 -3.47 9.92 16.44
C LEU A 269 -4.74 10.51 17.09
N GLY A 270 -4.61 11.49 17.98
CA GLY A 270 -5.72 12.02 18.79
C GLY A 270 -6.26 11.04 19.85
N ILE A 271 -5.50 10.00 20.20
CA ILE A 271 -5.85 8.99 21.21
C ILE A 271 -5.66 9.58 22.61
N GLY A 272 -6.72 9.56 23.42
CA GLY A 272 -6.70 10.13 24.78
C GLY A 272 -6.21 9.18 25.88
N THR A 273 -6.00 7.89 25.59
CA THR A 273 -5.67 6.88 26.61
C THR A 273 -4.61 5.90 26.11
N ILE A 274 -3.56 5.71 26.92
CA ILE A 274 -2.50 4.72 26.69
C ILE A 274 -2.50 3.72 27.85
N LEU A 275 -2.32 2.45 27.52
CA LEU A 275 -2.25 1.35 28.48
C LEU A 275 -0.90 0.63 28.32
N ILE A 276 -0.13 0.54 29.42
CA ILE A 276 1.16 -0.16 29.45
C ILE A 276 1.15 -1.18 30.59
N HIS A 277 1.14 -2.46 30.24
CA HIS A 277 1.13 -3.56 31.19
C HIS A 277 2.52 -3.73 31.87
N PRO A 278 2.62 -4.22 33.13
CA PRO A 278 3.91 -4.46 33.80
C PRO A 278 4.89 -5.37 33.05
N LEU A 279 4.36 -6.23 32.18
CA LEU A 279 5.14 -7.14 31.34
C LEU A 279 5.24 -6.64 29.88
N ALA A 280 5.07 -5.35 29.62
CA ALA A 280 5.08 -4.76 28.28
C ALA A 280 6.34 -5.12 27.47
N GLY A 281 7.52 -5.09 28.09
CA GLY A 281 8.77 -5.47 27.39
C GLY A 281 8.87 -6.96 27.02
N VAL A 282 8.04 -7.83 27.60
CA VAL A 282 7.98 -9.28 27.34
C VAL A 282 6.56 -9.76 27.03
N MET A 283 5.73 -8.89 26.47
CA MET A 283 4.29 -9.11 26.26
C MET A 283 4.00 -10.38 25.45
N SER A 284 4.84 -10.68 24.46
CA SER A 284 4.70 -11.91 23.67
C SER A 284 4.82 -13.17 24.51
N ALA A 285 5.73 -13.22 25.49
CA ALA A 285 5.85 -14.37 26.39
C ALA A 285 4.62 -14.50 27.30
N PHE A 286 4.12 -13.38 27.82
CA PHE A 286 2.88 -13.34 28.61
C PHE A 286 1.69 -13.88 27.81
N GLY A 287 1.49 -13.37 26.59
CA GLY A 287 0.39 -13.82 25.74
C GLY A 287 0.52 -15.26 25.25
N ILE A 288 1.75 -15.77 25.04
CA ILE A 288 1.97 -17.21 24.79
C ILE A 288 1.53 -18.03 26.00
N GLY A 289 1.81 -17.57 27.22
CA GLY A 289 1.40 -18.24 28.45
C GLY A 289 -0.11 -18.23 28.72
N THR A 290 -0.85 -17.25 28.18
CA THR A 290 -2.31 -17.12 28.36
C THR A 290 -3.14 -17.59 27.16
N ALA A 291 -2.49 -17.94 26.05
CA ALA A 291 -3.16 -18.30 24.81
C ALA A 291 -3.99 -19.60 24.94
N PRO A 292 -5.21 -19.64 24.37
CA PRO A 292 -6.03 -20.85 24.38
C PRO A 292 -5.51 -21.89 23.39
N LEU A 293 -5.90 -23.15 23.59
CA LEU A 293 -5.81 -24.15 22.52
C LEU A 293 -6.83 -23.78 21.43
N ARG A 294 -6.45 -23.90 20.15
CA ARG A 294 -7.35 -23.62 19.02
C ARG A 294 -7.37 -24.76 18.00
N ALA A 295 -8.54 -24.96 17.41
CA ALA A 295 -8.73 -25.81 16.25
C ALA A 295 -9.51 -25.06 15.17
N TYR A 296 -9.15 -25.30 13.91
CA TYR A 296 -9.63 -24.52 12.77
C TYR A 296 -10.02 -25.44 11.61
N ARG A 297 -11.18 -25.19 10.99
CA ARG A 297 -11.62 -25.80 9.72
C ARG A 297 -12.19 -24.73 8.81
N GLN A 298 -11.93 -24.82 7.52
CA GLN A 298 -12.47 -23.92 6.51
C GLN A 298 -12.75 -24.68 5.23
N GLN A 299 -13.82 -24.30 4.54
CA GLN A 299 -14.18 -24.87 3.25
C GLN A 299 -14.84 -23.82 2.35
N THR A 300 -14.44 -23.80 1.07
CA THR A 300 -15.05 -22.97 0.03
C THR A 300 -16.42 -23.52 -0.37
N VAL A 301 -17.38 -22.62 -0.56
CA VAL A 301 -18.77 -22.93 -0.94
C VAL A 301 -19.08 -22.38 -2.32
N ASN A 302 -18.88 -21.06 -2.52
CA ASN A 302 -19.24 -20.32 -3.73
C ASN A 302 -20.67 -20.61 -4.21
N ARG A 303 -21.66 -20.18 -3.42
CA ARG A 303 -23.11 -20.27 -3.74
C ARG A 303 -23.85 -19.01 -3.33
N HIS A 304 -24.94 -18.70 -4.04
CA HIS A 304 -25.86 -17.62 -3.63
C HIS A 304 -26.43 -17.88 -2.24
N LEU A 305 -26.66 -16.80 -1.49
CA LEU A 305 -27.31 -16.88 -0.18
C LEU A 305 -28.81 -17.07 -0.36
N ASP A 306 -29.29 -18.27 -0.07
CA ASP A 306 -30.71 -18.59 0.05
C ASP A 306 -30.95 -19.67 1.13
N ASP A 307 -32.22 -19.91 1.45
CA ASP A 307 -32.61 -20.85 2.50
C ASP A 307 -32.32 -22.33 2.14
N GLU A 308 -32.13 -22.66 0.87
CA GLU A 308 -31.77 -24.02 0.43
C GLU A 308 -30.28 -24.30 0.66
N VAL A 309 -29.42 -23.36 0.30
CA VAL A 309 -27.99 -23.40 0.55
C VAL A 309 -27.72 -23.47 2.06
N LEU A 310 -28.40 -22.66 2.87
CA LEU A 310 -28.22 -22.71 4.33
C LEU A 310 -28.60 -24.08 4.91
N ARG A 311 -29.69 -24.71 4.45
CA ARG A 311 -30.06 -26.08 4.86
C ARG A 311 -29.04 -27.13 4.43
N THR A 312 -28.42 -26.95 3.27
CA THR A 312 -27.38 -27.85 2.75
C THR A 312 -26.07 -27.71 3.53
N LEU A 313 -25.72 -26.50 3.97
CA LEU A 313 -24.48 -26.22 4.69
C LEU A 313 -24.53 -26.58 6.18
N GLU A 314 -25.69 -26.51 6.85
CA GLU A 314 -25.81 -26.84 8.28
C GLU A 314 -25.14 -28.17 8.68
N PRO A 315 -25.43 -29.33 8.04
CA PRO A 315 -24.79 -30.59 8.42
C PRO A 315 -23.27 -30.59 8.19
N ILE A 316 -22.79 -29.88 7.17
CA ILE A 316 -21.36 -29.79 6.84
C ILE A 316 -20.63 -28.95 7.89
N ILE A 317 -21.20 -27.80 8.26
CA ILE A 317 -20.66 -26.91 9.29
C ILE A 317 -20.70 -27.59 10.67
N ALA A 318 -21.78 -28.34 10.96
CA ALA A 318 -21.90 -29.10 12.20
C ALA A 318 -20.83 -30.21 12.31
N ALA A 319 -20.54 -30.93 11.22
CA ALA A 319 -19.47 -31.92 11.17
C ALA A 319 -18.10 -31.29 11.39
N ALA A 320 -17.81 -30.16 10.73
CA ALA A 320 -16.57 -29.42 10.95
C ALA A 320 -16.42 -28.93 12.41
N ALA A 321 -17.52 -28.53 13.04
CA ALA A 321 -17.53 -28.16 14.46
C ALA A 321 -17.25 -29.35 15.39
N ALA A 322 -17.83 -30.52 15.10
CA ALA A 322 -17.54 -31.74 15.85
C ALA A 322 -16.06 -32.14 15.74
N ASP A 323 -15.47 -32.04 14.54
CA ASP A 323 -14.05 -32.31 14.31
C ASP A 323 -13.14 -31.37 15.09
N CYS A 324 -13.44 -30.06 15.11
CA CYS A 324 -12.70 -29.09 15.91
C CYS A 324 -12.80 -29.40 17.41
N ARG A 325 -14.00 -29.74 17.92
CA ARG A 325 -14.18 -30.12 19.32
C ARG A 325 -13.35 -31.35 19.68
N LYS A 326 -13.43 -32.40 18.86
CA LYS A 326 -12.65 -33.63 19.04
C LYS A 326 -11.15 -33.35 19.09
N GLU A 327 -10.65 -32.49 18.19
CA GLU A 327 -9.24 -32.11 18.16
C GLU A 327 -8.78 -31.39 19.45
N LEU A 328 -9.64 -30.55 20.06
CA LEU A 328 -9.31 -29.91 21.34
C LEU A 328 -9.35 -30.90 22.51
N LEU A 329 -10.31 -31.83 22.53
CA LEU A 329 -10.37 -32.91 23.53
C LEU A 329 -9.13 -33.81 23.47
N ASP A 330 -8.69 -34.19 22.27
CA ASP A 330 -7.47 -34.99 22.06
C ASP A 330 -6.20 -34.26 22.54
N GLN A 331 -6.23 -32.93 22.61
CA GLN A 331 -5.16 -32.09 23.16
C GLN A 331 -5.33 -31.82 24.67
N GLY A 332 -6.31 -32.46 25.31
CA GLY A 332 -6.59 -32.41 26.73
C GLY A 332 -7.19 -31.09 27.22
N CYS A 333 -8.07 -30.50 26.40
CA CYS A 333 -9.01 -29.48 26.84
C CYS A 333 -10.20 -30.13 27.56
N GLY A 334 -10.72 -29.53 28.63
CA GLY A 334 -11.99 -29.94 29.24
C GLY A 334 -13.16 -29.58 28.32
N GLU A 335 -14.17 -30.45 28.23
CA GLU A 335 -15.30 -30.29 27.31
C GLU A 335 -16.10 -29.01 27.59
N GLU A 336 -16.26 -28.68 28.87
CA GLU A 336 -16.94 -27.49 29.39
C GLU A 336 -16.23 -26.18 29.04
N PHE A 337 -14.94 -26.23 28.72
CA PHE A 337 -14.13 -25.07 28.36
C PHE A 337 -14.06 -24.83 26.85
N ILE A 338 -14.69 -25.68 26.02
CA ILE A 338 -14.65 -25.56 24.56
C ILE A 338 -15.79 -24.68 24.04
N SER A 339 -15.41 -23.52 23.50
CA SER A 339 -16.28 -22.65 22.70
C SER A 339 -16.09 -22.92 21.20
N VAL A 340 -17.17 -22.83 20.42
CA VAL A 340 -17.13 -23.01 18.96
C VAL A 340 -17.90 -21.89 18.28
N ARG A 341 -17.27 -21.24 17.30
CA ARG A 341 -17.86 -20.23 16.43
C ARG A 341 -17.92 -20.72 14.99
N ARG A 342 -18.96 -20.30 14.28
CA ARG A 342 -19.27 -20.71 12.91
C ARG A 342 -19.45 -19.43 12.11
N ILE A 343 -18.57 -19.16 11.16
CA ILE A 343 -18.50 -17.88 10.47
C ILE A 343 -18.61 -18.13 8.96
N LEU A 344 -19.46 -17.34 8.30
CA LEU A 344 -19.59 -17.27 6.86
C LEU A 344 -18.76 -16.10 6.32
N SER A 345 -18.12 -16.29 5.18
CA SER A 345 -17.57 -15.21 4.36
C SER A 345 -18.61 -14.85 3.31
N VAL A 346 -19.25 -13.69 3.48
CA VAL A 346 -20.38 -13.24 2.64
C VAL A 346 -19.98 -12.01 1.85
N CYS A 347 -20.29 -11.95 0.56
CA CYS A 347 -20.08 -10.80 -0.32
C CYS A 347 -21.32 -10.53 -1.18
N THR A 348 -21.36 -9.38 -1.84
CA THR A 348 -22.35 -9.12 -2.91
C THR A 348 -21.92 -9.84 -4.20
N THR A 349 -22.89 -10.22 -5.02
CA THR A 349 -22.59 -10.87 -6.31
C THR A 349 -21.72 -9.97 -7.18
N GLY A 350 -20.62 -10.52 -7.69
CA GLY A 350 -19.61 -9.77 -8.47
C GLY A 350 -18.57 -9.04 -7.60
N SER A 351 -18.72 -9.04 -6.28
CA SER A 351 -17.71 -8.60 -5.32
C SER A 351 -16.98 -9.79 -4.71
N ASP A 352 -15.68 -9.62 -4.51
CA ASP A 352 -14.73 -10.47 -3.79
C ASP A 352 -14.40 -9.90 -2.40
N ALA A 353 -15.00 -8.75 -2.01
CA ALA A 353 -14.85 -8.20 -0.66
C ALA A 353 -15.79 -8.90 0.32
N SER A 354 -15.40 -10.09 0.75
CA SER A 354 -16.14 -10.86 1.75
C SER A 354 -16.03 -10.25 3.15
N LEU A 355 -17.17 -10.20 3.84
CA LEU A 355 -17.30 -9.82 5.24
C LEU A 355 -17.57 -11.08 6.09
N PRO A 356 -16.91 -11.22 7.26
CA PRO A 356 -17.17 -12.32 8.16
C PRO A 356 -18.49 -12.08 8.90
N VAL A 357 -19.46 -12.98 8.71
CA VAL A 357 -20.78 -12.92 9.35
C VAL A 357 -21.00 -14.21 10.14
N GLU A 358 -21.48 -14.11 11.39
CA GLU A 358 -21.80 -15.29 12.19
C GLU A 358 -22.90 -16.12 11.53
N TRP A 359 -22.74 -17.45 11.53
CA TRP A 359 -23.71 -18.39 11.01
C TRP A 359 -25.04 -18.25 11.74
N ASN A 360 -26.10 -17.97 10.98
CA ASN A 360 -27.45 -17.79 11.51
C ASN A 360 -28.50 -18.06 10.41
N ASN A 361 -29.76 -17.76 10.68
CA ASN A 361 -30.79 -17.68 9.65
C ASN A 361 -30.50 -16.53 8.67
N ARG A 362 -31.11 -16.60 7.49
CA ARG A 362 -30.90 -15.66 6.38
C ARG A 362 -31.06 -14.19 6.77
N ILE A 363 -32.11 -13.83 7.50
CA ILE A 363 -32.41 -12.43 7.87
C ILE A 363 -31.31 -11.86 8.75
N CYS A 364 -30.84 -12.63 9.73
CA CYS A 364 -29.73 -12.23 10.59
C CYS A 364 -28.42 -12.07 9.79
N ILE A 365 -28.14 -12.97 8.84
CA ILE A 365 -26.95 -12.87 7.99
C ILE A 365 -27.00 -11.60 7.13
N GLU A 366 -28.13 -11.33 6.47
CA GLU A 366 -28.33 -10.16 5.62
C GLU A 366 -28.18 -8.84 6.41
N THR A 367 -28.73 -8.80 7.63
CA THR A 367 -28.67 -7.62 8.51
C THR A 367 -27.24 -7.37 8.98
N ALA A 368 -26.56 -8.41 9.50
CA ALA A 368 -25.18 -8.30 9.96
C ALA A 368 -24.22 -7.94 8.81
N PHE A 369 -24.45 -8.48 7.61
CA PHE A 369 -23.72 -8.06 6.41
C PHE A 369 -23.94 -6.58 6.11
N ALA A 370 -25.19 -6.10 6.13
CA ALA A 370 -25.50 -4.70 5.84
C ALA A 370 -24.83 -3.73 6.85
N ASP A 371 -24.82 -4.06 8.13
CA ASP A 371 -24.18 -3.27 9.19
C ASP A 371 -22.66 -3.22 9.01
N LEU A 372 -22.03 -4.39 8.81
CA LEU A 372 -20.58 -4.48 8.57
C LEU A 372 -20.19 -3.78 7.26
N HIS A 373 -21.05 -3.84 6.25
CA HIS A 373 -20.84 -3.16 4.97
C HIS A 373 -20.92 -1.64 5.12
N GLN A 374 -21.93 -1.13 5.82
CA GLN A 374 -22.07 0.30 6.14
C GLN A 374 -20.87 0.80 6.95
N GLN A 375 -20.43 0.04 7.93
CA GLN A 375 -19.29 0.40 8.77
C GLN A 375 -17.98 0.45 7.96
N ARG A 376 -17.71 -0.58 7.15
CA ARG A 376 -16.43 -0.71 6.44
C ARG A 376 -16.33 0.19 5.21
N PHE A 377 -17.44 0.40 4.50
CA PHE A 377 -17.45 1.07 3.19
C PHE A 377 -18.22 2.39 3.18
N GLY A 378 -18.89 2.75 4.28
CA GLY A 378 -19.60 4.03 4.41
C GLY A 378 -20.98 4.10 3.77
N PHE A 379 -21.48 3.00 3.20
CA PHE A 379 -22.84 2.90 2.64
C PHE A 379 -23.43 1.50 2.86
N SER A 380 -24.75 1.43 3.06
CA SER A 380 -25.49 0.20 3.23
C SER A 380 -26.15 -0.17 1.90
N HIS A 381 -26.19 -1.48 1.61
CA HIS A 381 -26.92 -2.02 0.47
C HIS A 381 -28.44 -2.11 0.73
N SER A 382 -28.93 -1.59 1.87
CA SER A 382 -30.33 -1.66 2.24
C SER A 382 -31.14 -0.59 1.48
N GLY A 383 -31.77 -0.97 0.36
CA GLY A 383 -32.81 -0.13 -0.24
C GLY A 383 -32.95 -0.12 -1.76
N THR A 384 -32.15 -0.87 -2.53
CA THR A 384 -32.34 -0.99 -3.98
C THR A 384 -32.75 -2.39 -4.38
N SER A 385 -33.70 -2.49 -5.30
CA SER A 385 -34.33 -3.70 -5.78
C SER A 385 -33.72 -4.15 -7.11
N HIS A 386 -32.39 -4.16 -7.22
CA HIS A 386 -31.72 -4.53 -8.47
C HIS A 386 -31.13 -5.95 -8.41
N ALA A 387 -31.12 -6.65 -9.55
CA ALA A 387 -30.63 -8.02 -9.68
C ALA A 387 -29.13 -8.20 -9.35
N SER A 388 -28.38 -7.11 -9.24
CA SER A 388 -27.00 -7.03 -8.73
C SER A 388 -26.88 -7.23 -7.21
N ASP A 389 -28.00 -7.22 -6.48
CA ASP A 389 -28.04 -7.04 -5.02
C ASP A 389 -28.17 -8.38 -4.25
N SER A 390 -27.87 -9.51 -4.90
CA SER A 390 -27.89 -10.83 -4.23
C SER A 390 -26.58 -11.11 -3.48
N LEU A 391 -26.67 -11.59 -2.24
CA LEU A 391 -25.51 -12.02 -1.46
C LEU A 391 -25.02 -13.40 -1.88
N HIS A 392 -23.74 -13.66 -1.68
CA HIS A 392 -23.05 -14.88 -2.03
C HIS A 392 -22.18 -15.35 -0.85
N ILE A 393 -22.19 -16.65 -0.58
CA ILE A 393 -21.35 -17.30 0.43
C ILE A 393 -20.09 -17.83 -0.29
N GLU A 394 -18.95 -17.19 -0.02
CA GLU A 394 -17.67 -17.61 -0.59
C GLU A 394 -17.14 -18.86 0.12
N SER A 395 -17.14 -18.84 1.46
CA SER A 395 -16.66 -19.94 2.28
C SER A 395 -17.31 -19.93 3.66
N PHE A 396 -17.17 -21.02 4.40
CA PHE A 396 -17.41 -21.04 5.84
C PHE A 396 -16.13 -21.41 6.58
N ARG A 397 -16.01 -20.95 7.81
CA ARG A 397 -14.98 -21.36 8.76
C ARG A 397 -15.59 -21.73 10.11
N VAL A 398 -14.98 -22.70 10.76
CA VAL A 398 -15.33 -23.13 12.11
C VAL A 398 -14.11 -23.04 12.99
N GLU A 399 -14.24 -22.28 14.07
CA GLU A 399 -13.18 -22.00 15.02
C GLU A 399 -13.59 -22.55 16.37
N ALA A 400 -12.79 -23.44 16.94
CA ALA A 400 -12.95 -23.86 18.32
C ALA A 400 -11.79 -23.33 19.16
N SER A 401 -12.08 -22.87 20.37
CA SER A 401 -11.08 -22.48 21.35
C SER A 401 -11.42 -23.09 22.71
N GLY A 402 -10.40 -23.43 23.49
CA GLY A 402 -10.60 -23.92 24.84
C GLY A 402 -9.36 -23.79 25.73
N ARG A 403 -9.59 -23.89 27.04
CA ARG A 403 -8.54 -23.84 28.07
C ARG A 403 -8.20 -25.24 28.56
N GLN A 404 -6.96 -25.42 28.98
CA GLN A 404 -6.57 -26.66 29.66
C GLN A 404 -7.18 -26.71 31.06
N THR A 405 -7.58 -27.90 31.49
CA THR A 405 -8.11 -28.18 32.82
C THR A 405 -7.08 -28.00 33.94
N ASP A 406 -5.78 -28.07 33.65
CA ASP A 406 -4.71 -28.15 34.65
C ASP A 406 -3.92 -26.83 34.85
N ILE A 407 -4.25 -25.76 34.11
CA ILE A 407 -3.58 -24.45 34.24
C ILE A 407 -4.59 -23.43 34.81
N ASP A 408 -5.01 -23.65 36.05
CA ASP A 408 -5.61 -22.62 36.89
C ASP A 408 -4.49 -21.72 37.41
N ARG A 409 -4.12 -20.72 36.61
CA ARG A 409 -3.47 -19.53 37.14
C ARG A 409 -4.27 -18.33 36.67
N GLU A 410 -5.01 -17.73 37.60
CA GLU A 410 -5.27 -16.30 37.46
C GLU A 410 -3.91 -15.63 37.23
N PRO A 411 -3.78 -14.76 36.21
CA PRO A 411 -2.58 -13.94 36.05
C PRO A 411 -2.30 -13.32 37.42
N GLY A 412 -1.13 -13.61 38.01
CA GLY A 412 -0.82 -13.12 39.34
C GLY A 412 -0.94 -11.60 39.32
N ILE A 413 -1.94 -11.06 40.04
CA ILE A 413 -2.10 -9.62 40.23
C ILE A 413 -0.75 -9.11 40.73
N PHE A 414 -0.14 -8.20 39.99
CA PHE A 414 1.11 -7.59 40.40
C PHE A 414 0.82 -6.76 41.65
N LYS A 415 1.10 -7.32 42.84
CA LYS A 415 0.95 -6.60 44.10
C LYS A 415 2.17 -5.68 44.27
N PRO A 416 1.98 -4.35 44.28
CA PRO A 416 3.07 -3.43 44.57
C PRO A 416 3.62 -3.66 45.99
N PRO A 417 4.89 -3.33 46.28
CA PRO A 417 5.46 -3.45 47.61
C PRO A 417 4.72 -2.57 48.64
N GLU A 418 4.53 -3.07 49.86
CA GLU A 418 3.74 -2.43 50.93
C GLU A 418 4.38 -1.17 51.55
N THR A 419 5.65 -0.87 51.25
CA THR A 419 6.40 0.23 51.90
C THR A 419 6.83 1.29 50.88
N PRO A 420 6.45 2.57 51.05
CA PRO A 420 6.86 3.62 50.12
C PRO A 420 8.34 3.97 50.31
N THR A 421 9.10 3.94 49.23
CA THR A 421 10.44 4.54 49.16
C THR A 421 10.46 5.54 48.02
N HIS A 422 10.48 6.84 48.34
CA HIS A 422 10.61 7.90 47.34
C HIS A 422 12.00 8.55 47.42
N PRO A 423 12.99 8.10 46.63
CA PRO A 423 13.99 9.01 46.11
C PRO A 423 13.41 9.69 44.86
N LYS A 424 13.11 10.99 44.93
CA LYS A 424 12.79 11.81 43.75
C LYS A 424 14.11 12.18 43.07
N GLU A 425 14.66 11.27 42.29
CA GLU A 425 15.72 11.62 41.35
C GLU A 425 15.12 12.51 40.26
N ILE A 426 15.87 13.55 39.87
CA ILE A 426 15.48 14.46 38.80
C ILE A 426 16.47 14.23 37.67
N SER A 427 15.95 13.96 36.47
CA SER A 427 16.73 13.88 35.25
C SER A 427 16.37 15.04 34.31
N ARG A 428 17.13 15.18 33.23
CA ARG A 428 16.89 16.17 32.17
C ARG A 428 16.28 15.48 30.97
N LEU A 429 15.15 15.98 30.48
CA LEU A 429 14.44 15.48 29.30
C LEU A 429 14.27 16.62 28.30
N TYR A 430 14.75 16.44 27.07
CA TYR A 430 14.49 17.38 25.98
C TYR A 430 13.19 17.01 25.26
N CYS A 431 12.21 17.91 25.31
CA CYS A 431 10.93 17.76 24.62
C CYS A 431 10.35 19.15 24.36
N ARG A 432 9.51 19.28 23.31
CA ARG A 432 8.86 20.55 22.96
C ARG A 432 9.88 21.70 22.79
N LYS A 433 11.04 21.38 22.19
CA LYS A 433 12.15 22.32 21.90
C LYS A 433 12.86 22.91 23.12
N ASP A 434 12.66 22.37 24.32
CA ASP A 434 13.36 22.82 25.53
C ASP A 434 13.73 21.65 26.45
N TRP A 435 14.65 21.92 27.38
CA TRP A 435 15.05 20.96 28.39
C TRP A 435 14.23 21.13 29.67
N HIS A 436 13.49 20.09 30.03
CA HIS A 436 12.67 20.02 31.22
C HIS A 436 13.36 19.21 32.33
N ASN A 437 13.06 19.56 33.58
CA ASN A 437 13.39 18.72 34.73
C ASN A 437 12.29 17.66 34.87
N ALA A 438 12.64 16.40 34.57
CA ALA A 438 11.71 15.29 34.62
C ALA A 438 11.89 14.49 35.90
N SER A 439 10.78 14.13 36.55
CA SER A 439 10.83 13.21 37.70
C SER A 439 11.20 11.80 37.22
N LEU A 440 12.20 11.18 37.84
CA LEU A 440 12.66 9.84 37.53
C LEU A 440 12.11 8.86 38.57
N HIS A 441 11.40 7.84 38.09
CA HIS A 441 10.82 6.79 38.94
C HIS A 441 11.26 5.43 38.43
N ARG A 442 11.51 4.48 39.33
CA ARG A 442 11.62 3.07 38.95
C ARG A 442 10.24 2.45 39.06
N ARG A 443 9.84 1.65 38.08
CA ARG A 443 8.51 1.03 38.05
C ARG A 443 8.19 0.25 39.32
N VAL A 444 9.20 -0.44 39.88
CA VAL A 444 9.08 -1.26 41.09
C VAL A 444 8.72 -0.45 42.35
N ASP A 445 8.94 0.86 42.33
CA ASP A 445 8.65 1.76 43.45
C ASP A 445 7.22 2.37 43.38
N LEU A 446 6.48 2.16 42.28
CA LEU A 446 5.12 2.71 42.07
C LEU A 446 4.03 1.75 42.55
N GLN A 447 3.06 2.28 43.29
CA GLN A 447 1.92 1.57 43.87
C GLN A 447 0.61 1.85 43.14
N THR A 448 -0.36 0.94 43.27
CA THR A 448 -1.74 1.14 42.80
C THR A 448 -2.30 2.45 43.37
N GLY A 449 -2.86 3.27 42.48
CA GLY A 449 -3.39 4.59 42.82
C GLY A 449 -2.37 5.73 42.74
N ASP A 450 -1.06 5.43 42.62
CA ASP A 450 -0.05 6.47 42.42
C ASP A 450 -0.32 7.25 41.14
N GLN A 451 -0.09 8.56 41.21
CA GLN A 451 -0.26 9.48 40.10
C GLN A 451 1.04 10.21 39.82
N VAL A 452 1.46 10.23 38.56
CA VAL A 452 2.66 10.93 38.11
C VAL A 452 2.28 11.85 36.96
N ALA A 453 2.48 13.16 37.14
CA ALA A 453 2.31 14.13 36.07
C ALA A 453 3.59 14.23 35.22
N GLY A 454 3.44 14.36 33.91
CA GLY A 454 4.54 14.67 33.01
C GLY A 454 5.10 16.09 33.21
N PRO A 455 6.37 16.36 32.84
CA PRO A 455 7.33 15.43 32.26
C PRO A 455 7.92 14.45 33.29
N ALA A 456 7.91 13.16 32.99
CA ALA A 456 8.45 12.12 33.85
C ALA A 456 9.07 10.96 33.04
N ILE A 457 10.01 10.25 33.67
CA ILE A 457 10.68 9.07 33.11
C ILE A 457 10.44 7.91 34.07
N ILE A 458 9.85 6.82 33.58
CA ILE A 458 9.69 5.57 34.33
C ILE A 458 10.67 4.54 33.77
N ILE A 459 11.55 4.05 34.63
CA ILE A 459 12.56 3.04 34.28
C ILE A 459 12.06 1.66 34.67
N GLU A 460 12.14 0.73 33.73
CA GLU A 460 11.93 -0.71 33.90
C GLU A 460 13.16 -1.47 33.41
N ASP A 461 13.34 -2.70 33.91
CA ASP A 461 14.44 -3.56 33.45
C ASP A 461 14.37 -3.88 31.94
N THR A 462 13.17 -3.74 31.34
CA THR A 462 12.89 -4.10 29.95
C THR A 462 12.57 -2.92 29.04
N THR A 463 12.31 -1.72 29.58
CA THR A 463 11.91 -0.55 28.79
C THR A 463 12.10 0.76 29.55
N THR A 464 11.99 1.88 28.84
CA THR A 464 11.89 3.21 29.44
C THR A 464 10.63 3.88 28.92
N ILE A 465 9.79 4.35 29.84
CA ILE A 465 8.50 4.96 29.54
C ILE A 465 8.62 6.47 29.74
N ILE A 466 8.30 7.23 28.70
CA ILE A 466 8.30 8.69 28.73
C ILE A 466 6.88 9.19 28.91
N ILE A 467 6.67 9.95 29.98
CA ILE A 467 5.44 10.70 30.21
C ILE A 467 5.70 12.12 29.71
N GLU A 468 5.15 12.48 28.55
CA GLU A 468 5.27 13.82 27.99
C GLU A 468 4.54 14.85 28.87
N PRO A 469 4.85 16.15 28.78
CA PRO A 469 4.07 17.17 29.46
C PRO A 469 2.57 17.07 29.10
N ASP A 470 1.69 17.45 30.03
CA ASP A 470 0.21 17.36 29.93
C ASP A 470 -0.38 15.93 29.94
N TRP A 471 0.46 14.90 30.02
CA TRP A 471 0.01 13.54 30.34
C TRP A 471 0.03 13.29 31.84
N GLN A 472 -0.97 12.53 32.29
CA GLN A 472 -1.05 12.04 33.66
C GLN A 472 -1.03 10.51 33.64
N LEU A 473 -0.07 9.93 34.38
CA LEU A 473 0.00 8.51 34.65
C LEU A 473 -0.79 8.18 35.92
N VAL A 474 -1.56 7.11 35.89
CA VAL A 474 -2.17 6.45 37.05
C VAL A 474 -1.84 4.97 37.02
N VAL A 475 -1.38 4.41 38.14
CA VAL A 475 -1.27 2.95 38.29
C VAL A 475 -2.63 2.39 38.70
N ASP A 476 -3.21 1.49 37.92
CA ASP A 476 -4.50 0.90 38.24
C ASP A 476 -4.41 -0.29 39.22
N ASN A 477 -5.56 -0.92 39.47
CA ASN A 477 -5.71 -2.01 40.44
C ASN A 477 -5.01 -3.31 40.01
N ASP A 478 -4.79 -3.49 38.71
CA ASP A 478 -4.10 -4.65 38.15
C ASP A 478 -2.59 -4.37 37.98
N GLY A 479 -2.15 -3.17 38.38
CA GLY A 479 -0.78 -2.70 38.23
C GLY A 479 -0.47 -2.21 36.82
N GLN A 480 -1.44 -2.09 35.93
CA GLN A 480 -1.22 -1.49 34.62
C GLN A 480 -1.06 0.03 34.74
N LEU A 481 -0.16 0.58 33.93
CA LEU A 481 0.05 2.00 33.81
C LEU A 481 -0.96 2.56 32.81
N ARG A 482 -1.89 3.38 33.29
CA ARG A 482 -2.86 4.09 32.45
C ARG A 482 -2.46 5.54 32.35
N LEU A 483 -2.14 5.99 31.13
CA LEU A 483 -1.86 7.39 30.87
C LEU A 483 -3.09 8.02 30.23
N THR A 484 -3.48 9.19 30.73
CA THR A 484 -4.57 9.99 30.20
C THR A 484 -4.06 11.38 29.88
N HIS A 485 -4.51 11.91 28.75
CA HIS A 485 -4.24 13.29 28.35
C HIS A 485 -5.48 14.13 28.64
N GLU A 486 -5.38 15.13 29.51
CA GLU A 486 -6.46 16.11 29.67
C GLU A 486 -6.57 16.88 28.36
N ARG A 487 -7.66 16.70 27.61
CA ARG A 487 -7.92 17.45 26.37
C ARG A 487 -7.93 18.96 26.67
N GLN A 488 -6.80 19.62 26.54
CA GLN A 488 -6.76 20.97 26.01
C GLN A 488 -6.41 20.86 24.53
N ALA A 489 -7.33 21.34 23.70
CA ALA A 489 -7.05 21.75 22.33
C ALA A 489 -6.11 22.97 22.37
N GLY A 490 -4.88 22.74 22.81
CA GLY A 490 -3.76 23.66 22.69
C GLY A 490 -2.98 23.22 21.47
N THR A 491 -3.40 23.68 20.30
CA THR A 491 -2.57 23.64 19.10
C THR A 491 -1.21 24.24 19.47
N GLU A 492 -0.14 23.44 19.40
CA GLU A 492 1.21 24.00 19.31
C GLU A 492 1.15 25.13 18.28
N ARG A 493 1.77 26.28 18.61
CA ARG A 493 1.76 27.49 17.78
C ARG A 493 1.85 27.13 16.30
N LEU A 494 0.82 27.55 15.56
CA LEU A 494 0.67 27.40 14.11
C LEU A 494 2.04 27.55 13.43
N PRO A 495 2.46 26.59 12.60
CA PRO A 495 3.76 26.64 11.95
C PRO A 495 3.95 27.94 11.16
N GLY A 496 5.18 28.46 11.15
CA GLY A 496 5.50 29.58 10.27
C GLY A 496 5.29 29.23 8.80
N LYS A 497 5.00 30.24 7.96
CA LYS A 497 4.89 30.09 6.50
C LYS A 497 6.22 29.75 5.81
N GLN A 498 7.34 29.83 6.53
CA GLN A 498 8.68 29.52 6.03
C GLN A 498 8.89 27.99 5.96
N ALA A 499 9.68 27.56 4.99
CA ALA A 499 10.02 26.15 4.80
C ALA A 499 10.89 25.66 5.97
N ASP A 500 10.28 24.91 6.89
CA ASP A 500 11.00 24.14 7.91
C ASP A 500 11.25 22.72 7.35
N PRO A 501 12.51 22.25 7.29
CA PRO A 501 12.85 20.92 6.75
C PRO A 501 12.15 19.74 7.44
N ILE A 502 11.82 19.85 8.72
CA ILE A 502 11.11 18.81 9.48
C ILE A 502 9.65 18.81 9.05
N LEU A 503 9.02 19.99 9.02
CA LEU A 503 7.63 20.12 8.62
C LEU A 503 7.42 19.80 7.13
N LEU A 504 8.43 20.04 6.29
CA LEU A 504 8.39 19.68 4.88
C LEU A 504 8.18 18.18 4.70
N GLU A 505 8.86 17.34 5.49
CA GLU A 505 8.66 15.90 5.46
C GLU A 505 7.30 15.49 6.06
N VAL A 506 6.89 16.12 7.16
CA VAL A 506 5.58 15.85 7.79
C VAL A 506 4.43 16.14 6.82
N PHE A 507 4.40 17.32 6.18
CA PHE A 507 3.36 17.67 5.21
C PHE A 507 3.42 16.79 3.96
N ASN A 508 4.62 16.44 3.49
CA ASN A 508 4.78 15.50 2.40
C ASN A 508 4.10 14.15 2.71
N SER A 509 4.43 13.55 3.85
CA SER A 509 3.82 12.30 4.33
C SER A 509 2.30 12.42 4.48
N HIS A 510 1.80 13.54 5.01
CA HIS A 510 0.37 13.72 5.16
C HIS A 510 -0.39 13.84 3.83
N PHE A 511 0.10 14.65 2.86
CA PHE A 511 -0.55 14.76 1.55
C PHE A 511 -0.57 13.42 0.82
N MET A 512 0.54 12.68 0.91
CA MET A 512 0.66 11.33 0.37
C MET A 512 -0.37 10.37 0.99
N ASN A 513 -0.48 10.39 2.32
CA ASN A 513 -1.41 9.54 3.07
C ASN A 513 -2.87 9.80 2.69
N ILE A 514 -3.27 11.05 2.45
CA ILE A 514 -4.64 11.35 1.98
C ILE A 514 -4.91 10.64 0.65
N ALA A 515 -3.99 10.75 -0.32
CA ALA A 515 -4.14 10.10 -1.61
C ALA A 515 -4.21 8.56 -1.48
N GLU A 516 -3.41 7.96 -0.60
CA GLU A 516 -3.44 6.53 -0.30
C GLU A 516 -4.76 6.10 0.36
N GLN A 517 -5.29 6.89 1.30
CA GLN A 517 -6.59 6.62 1.90
C GLN A 517 -7.74 6.69 0.89
N MET A 518 -7.70 7.64 -0.05
CA MET A 518 -8.64 7.68 -1.18
C MET A 518 -8.53 6.39 -2.01
N GLY A 519 -7.31 5.96 -2.35
CA GLY A 519 -7.06 4.74 -3.10
C GLY A 519 -7.54 3.48 -2.40
N ALA A 520 -7.34 3.39 -1.08
CA ALA A 520 -7.84 2.28 -0.27
C ALA A 520 -9.38 2.21 -0.26
N VAL A 521 -10.08 3.35 -0.26
CA VAL A 521 -11.55 3.36 -0.40
C VAL A 521 -11.98 2.88 -1.78
N LEU A 522 -11.31 3.34 -2.84
CA LEU A 522 -11.62 2.95 -4.21
C LEU A 522 -11.40 1.44 -4.45
N GLU A 523 -10.25 0.91 -4.06
CA GLU A 523 -9.92 -0.53 -4.13
C GLU A 523 -10.99 -1.40 -3.45
N ASN A 524 -11.43 -0.98 -2.27
CA ASN A 524 -12.36 -1.75 -1.45
C ASN A 524 -13.82 -1.70 -1.94
N THR A 525 -14.22 -0.64 -2.65
CA THR A 525 -15.62 -0.38 -3.01
C THR A 525 -15.93 -0.55 -4.50
N ALA A 526 -14.91 -0.63 -5.36
CA ALA A 526 -15.10 -0.91 -6.78
C ALA A 526 -15.63 -2.32 -7.04
N HIS A 527 -16.32 -2.49 -8.18
CA HIS A 527 -16.92 -3.76 -8.61
C HIS A 527 -16.13 -4.42 -9.75
N SER A 528 -15.49 -3.63 -10.62
CA SER A 528 -14.73 -4.18 -11.76
C SER A 528 -13.41 -4.82 -11.33
N VAL A 529 -13.04 -5.90 -12.04
CA VAL A 529 -11.75 -6.57 -11.90
C VAL A 529 -10.59 -5.59 -12.16
N ASN A 530 -10.79 -4.63 -13.06
CA ASN A 530 -9.79 -3.61 -13.42
C ASN A 530 -9.39 -2.73 -12.23
N ILE A 531 -10.36 -2.17 -11.53
CA ILE A 531 -10.08 -1.27 -10.41
C ILE A 531 -9.67 -2.08 -9.18
N LYS A 532 -10.38 -3.19 -8.90
CA LYS A 532 -10.23 -3.93 -7.65
C LYS A 532 -9.05 -4.89 -7.61
N GLU A 533 -8.91 -5.73 -8.63
CA GLU A 533 -7.89 -6.77 -8.67
C GLU A 533 -6.60 -6.27 -9.30
N ARG A 534 -6.75 -5.55 -10.42
CA ARG A 534 -5.61 -5.04 -11.19
C ARG A 534 -5.03 -3.74 -10.63
N LEU A 535 -5.79 -3.03 -9.78
CA LEU A 535 -5.43 -1.73 -9.21
C LEU A 535 -5.15 -0.66 -10.28
N ASP A 536 -5.95 -0.67 -11.35
CA ASP A 536 -5.84 0.26 -12.47
C ASP A 536 -6.60 1.58 -12.18
N PHE A 537 -6.11 2.31 -11.19
CA PHE A 537 -6.64 3.62 -10.77
C PHE A 537 -5.54 4.48 -10.15
N SER A 538 -5.74 5.79 -10.00
CA SER A 538 -4.90 6.67 -9.18
C SER A 538 -5.74 7.69 -8.45
N CYS A 539 -5.26 8.14 -7.28
CA CYS A 539 -5.88 9.17 -6.46
C CYS A 539 -4.88 10.28 -6.19
N ALA A 540 -5.30 11.54 -6.27
CA ALA A 540 -4.40 12.68 -6.19
C ALA A 540 -5.04 13.94 -5.57
N LEU A 541 -4.15 14.77 -5.06
CA LEU A 541 -4.44 16.10 -4.50
C LEU A 541 -3.86 17.19 -5.40
N PHE A 542 -4.61 18.27 -5.55
CA PHE A 542 -4.26 19.42 -6.37
C PHE A 542 -4.48 20.72 -5.60
N ASP A 543 -3.68 21.73 -5.93
CA ASP A 543 -3.96 23.09 -5.45
C ASP A 543 -5.16 23.71 -6.16
N SER A 544 -5.54 24.92 -5.75
CA SER A 544 -6.64 25.70 -6.35
C SER A 544 -6.48 26.02 -7.84
N ARG A 545 -5.32 25.75 -8.44
CA ARG A 545 -5.04 25.93 -9.86
C ARG A 545 -4.94 24.60 -10.62
N GLY A 546 -5.31 23.49 -9.99
CA GLY A 546 -5.24 22.16 -10.61
C GLY A 546 -3.81 21.61 -10.74
N ARG A 547 -2.82 22.17 -10.03
CA ARG A 547 -1.45 21.64 -10.06
C ARG A 547 -1.31 20.51 -9.05
N LEU A 548 -0.77 19.37 -9.50
CA LEU A 548 -0.57 18.17 -8.69
C LEU A 548 0.33 18.45 -7.47
N ILE A 549 -0.11 18.04 -6.28
CA ILE A 549 0.59 18.14 -4.99
C ILE A 549 1.11 16.77 -4.53
N ALA A 550 0.25 15.76 -4.57
CA ALA A 550 0.56 14.39 -4.15
C ALA A 550 -0.33 13.40 -4.92
N ASN A 551 0.17 12.18 -5.11
CA ASN A 551 -0.51 11.11 -5.84
C ASN A 551 -0.11 9.74 -5.25
N ALA A 552 -1.09 8.86 -5.00
CA ALA A 552 -0.87 7.45 -4.69
C ALA A 552 -0.32 6.70 -5.92
N PRO A 553 0.93 6.18 -5.89
CA PRO A 553 1.62 5.64 -7.06
C PRO A 553 1.08 4.27 -7.44
N HIS A 554 -0.03 4.28 -8.16
CA HIS A 554 -0.63 3.10 -8.73
C HIS A 554 -0.24 2.99 -10.21
N MET A 555 -0.75 3.86 -11.09
CA MET A 555 -0.42 3.86 -12.53
C MET A 555 0.47 5.03 -12.97
N PRO A 556 1.62 4.76 -13.61
CA PRO A 556 2.50 5.80 -14.10
C PRO A 556 1.91 6.75 -15.14
N VAL A 557 0.97 6.31 -15.98
CA VAL A 557 0.38 7.19 -17.01
C VAL A 557 -0.62 8.21 -16.45
N HIS A 558 -1.18 7.95 -15.27
CA HIS A 558 -2.01 8.93 -14.54
C HIS A 558 -1.14 10.07 -13.99
N LEU A 559 0.18 9.87 -13.91
CA LEU A 559 1.13 10.87 -13.44
C LEU A 559 1.24 11.98 -14.49
N GLY A 560 0.95 13.22 -14.10
CA GLY A 560 1.11 14.38 -14.98
C GLY A 560 -0.02 14.61 -15.99
N SER A 561 -0.93 13.64 -16.22
CA SER A 561 -2.11 13.80 -17.10
C SER A 561 -3.36 14.27 -16.34
N MET A 562 -3.59 13.81 -15.11
CA MET A 562 -4.78 14.20 -14.33
C MET A 562 -4.88 15.71 -14.03
N GLY A 563 -3.74 16.41 -13.93
CA GLY A 563 -3.73 17.85 -13.67
C GLY A 563 -4.43 18.64 -14.76
N ASP A 564 -4.21 18.26 -16.03
CA ASP A 564 -4.84 18.92 -17.17
C ASP A 564 -6.37 18.69 -17.16
N SER A 565 -6.83 17.51 -16.71
CA SER A 565 -8.26 17.25 -16.50
C SER A 565 -8.88 18.07 -15.38
N VAL A 566 -8.15 18.27 -14.28
CA VAL A 566 -8.62 19.15 -13.21
C VAL A 566 -8.73 20.58 -13.71
N VAL A 567 -7.71 21.09 -14.41
CA VAL A 567 -7.74 22.45 -14.99
C VAL A 567 -8.93 22.62 -15.93
N ALA A 568 -9.18 21.67 -16.82
CA ALA A 568 -10.32 21.73 -17.74
C ALA A 568 -11.68 21.79 -17.02
N VAL A 569 -11.86 21.03 -15.94
CA VAL A 569 -13.08 21.10 -15.09
C VAL A 569 -13.21 22.45 -14.42
N LEU A 570 -12.11 22.99 -13.86
CA LEU A 570 -12.12 24.27 -13.17
C LEU A 570 -12.45 25.42 -14.14
N ASP A 571 -11.81 25.45 -15.30
CA ASP A 571 -12.00 26.49 -16.31
C ASP A 571 -13.40 26.40 -16.93
N GLY A 572 -13.85 25.21 -17.30
CA GLY A 572 -15.17 24.98 -17.89
C GLY A 572 -16.34 25.32 -16.96
N ASN A 573 -16.12 25.32 -15.64
CA ASN A 573 -17.12 25.62 -14.62
C ASN A 573 -16.84 26.88 -13.81
N ALA A 574 -15.94 27.76 -14.28
CA ALA A 574 -15.55 28.97 -13.57
C ALA A 574 -16.76 29.80 -13.13
N GLY A 575 -16.83 30.13 -11.84
CA GLY A 575 -17.93 30.89 -11.22
C GLY A 575 -19.25 30.14 -11.04
N LYS A 576 -19.33 28.84 -11.37
CA LYS A 576 -20.54 28.02 -11.25
C LYS A 576 -20.44 26.90 -10.22
N ILE A 577 -19.23 26.54 -9.80
CA ILE A 577 -18.95 25.46 -8.85
C ILE A 577 -19.53 25.81 -7.47
N ARG A 578 -20.25 24.87 -6.87
CA ARG A 578 -20.84 24.96 -5.52
C ARG A 578 -20.24 23.89 -4.60
N PRO A 579 -20.31 24.09 -3.26
CA PRO A 579 -19.91 23.06 -2.31
C PRO A 579 -20.65 21.74 -2.55
N GLY A 580 -19.91 20.64 -2.65
CA GLY A 580 -20.45 19.29 -2.89
C GLY A 580 -20.62 18.89 -4.35
N ASP A 581 -20.36 19.81 -5.31
CA ASP A 581 -20.36 19.45 -6.73
C ASP A 581 -19.24 18.46 -7.05
N VAL A 582 -19.56 17.46 -7.88
CA VAL A 582 -18.60 16.49 -8.42
C VAL A 582 -18.74 16.43 -9.93
N PHE A 583 -17.61 16.46 -10.62
CA PHE A 583 -17.52 16.42 -12.08
C PHE A 583 -16.77 15.18 -12.53
N MET A 584 -17.05 14.72 -13.76
CA MET A 584 -16.31 13.65 -14.39
C MET A 584 -16.01 13.96 -15.86
N LEU A 585 -14.88 13.45 -16.34
CA LEU A 585 -14.45 13.51 -17.73
C LEU A 585 -13.53 12.34 -18.09
N ASN A 586 -13.50 11.98 -19.36
CA ASN A 586 -12.55 11.00 -19.92
C ASN A 586 -11.95 11.46 -21.27
N THR A 587 -12.35 12.62 -21.79
CA THR A 587 -11.86 13.10 -23.09
C THR A 587 -10.33 13.28 -23.07
N PRO A 588 -9.59 12.62 -23.98
CA PRO A 588 -8.13 12.72 -23.97
C PRO A 588 -7.61 14.11 -24.36
N TYR A 589 -8.44 14.90 -25.02
CA TYR A 589 -8.14 16.26 -25.44
C TYR A 589 -8.21 17.28 -24.30
N ASN A 590 -8.80 16.92 -23.15
CA ASN A 590 -8.78 17.70 -21.90
C ASN A 590 -8.14 16.91 -20.75
N GLY A 591 -6.96 16.34 -21.02
CA GLY A 591 -6.12 15.69 -20.00
C GLY A 591 -6.44 14.22 -19.71
N GLY A 592 -7.46 13.63 -20.34
CA GLY A 592 -7.68 12.19 -20.32
C GLY A 592 -6.52 11.43 -20.97
N SER A 593 -6.30 10.18 -20.58
CA SER A 593 -5.31 9.27 -21.20
C SER A 593 -5.91 8.58 -22.42
N HIS A 594 -7.09 8.00 -22.24
CA HIS A 594 -7.96 7.35 -23.22
C HIS A 594 -9.38 7.25 -22.63
N LEU A 595 -10.39 6.86 -23.40
CA LEU A 595 -11.79 6.90 -22.94
C LEU A 595 -12.12 5.99 -21.73
N PRO A 596 -11.53 4.79 -21.59
CA PRO A 596 -11.80 3.95 -20.42
C PRO A 596 -11.34 4.56 -19.09
N ASP A 597 -10.37 5.47 -19.11
CA ASP A 597 -9.88 6.15 -17.90
C ASP A 597 -10.76 7.36 -17.57
N ILE A 598 -11.70 7.17 -16.64
CA ILE A 598 -12.60 8.24 -16.21
C ILE A 598 -12.01 8.95 -14.99
N THR A 599 -11.84 10.27 -15.10
CA THR A 599 -11.39 11.14 -14.01
C THR A 599 -12.61 11.74 -13.32
N VAL A 600 -12.71 11.57 -11.99
CA VAL A 600 -13.71 12.19 -11.13
C VAL A 600 -13.04 13.27 -10.30
N VAL A 601 -13.55 14.50 -10.36
CA VAL A 601 -12.96 15.71 -9.78
C VAL A 601 -13.92 16.32 -8.76
N THR A 602 -13.44 16.57 -7.55
CA THR A 602 -14.22 17.16 -6.45
C THR A 602 -13.48 18.38 -5.87
N PRO A 603 -13.98 19.61 -6.13
CA PRO A 603 -13.41 20.83 -5.55
C PRO A 603 -13.74 20.97 -4.06
N LEU A 604 -12.75 21.40 -3.27
CA LEU A 604 -12.93 21.86 -1.89
C LEU A 604 -12.99 23.39 -1.87
N LEU A 605 -14.14 23.93 -1.49
CA LEU A 605 -14.34 25.38 -1.33
C LEU A 605 -14.09 25.81 0.11
N ASP A 606 -13.77 27.09 0.28
CA ASP A 606 -13.69 27.77 1.57
C ASP A 606 -15.01 27.68 2.36
N THR A 607 -14.97 28.05 3.64
CA THR A 607 -16.15 28.02 4.52
C THR A 607 -17.29 28.93 4.04
N ALA A 608 -16.98 29.96 3.25
CA ALA A 608 -17.96 30.83 2.61
C ALA A 608 -18.59 30.22 1.36
N GLY A 609 -18.02 29.13 0.82
CA GLY A 609 -18.46 28.48 -0.41
C GLY A 609 -18.19 29.32 -1.67
N THR A 610 -17.18 30.19 -1.64
CA THR A 610 -16.90 31.17 -2.70
C THR A 610 -15.60 30.92 -3.45
N THR A 611 -14.57 30.41 -2.77
CA THR A 611 -13.23 30.24 -3.35
C THR A 611 -12.81 28.78 -3.28
N ILE A 612 -12.28 28.26 -4.37
CA ILE A 612 -11.68 26.92 -4.39
C ILE A 612 -10.34 27.00 -3.67
N GLU A 613 -10.20 26.23 -2.59
CA GLU A 613 -8.97 26.15 -1.82
C GLU A 613 -8.08 25.03 -2.36
N PHE A 614 -8.68 23.86 -2.60
CA PHE A 614 -8.00 22.63 -3.04
C PHE A 614 -8.91 21.81 -3.94
N VAL A 615 -8.35 20.82 -4.63
CA VAL A 615 -9.13 19.86 -5.42
C VAL A 615 -8.59 18.46 -5.16
N VAL A 616 -9.50 17.49 -5.07
CA VAL A 616 -9.14 16.07 -5.06
C VAL A 616 -9.68 15.42 -6.33
N ALA A 617 -8.95 14.46 -6.87
CA ALA A 617 -9.42 13.68 -8.01
C ALA A 617 -8.94 12.23 -7.93
N CYS A 618 -9.72 11.34 -8.54
CA CYS A 618 -9.29 9.99 -8.84
C CYS A 618 -9.59 9.67 -10.31
N ARG A 619 -8.72 8.87 -10.91
CA ARG A 619 -8.86 8.33 -12.27
C ARG A 619 -8.87 6.82 -12.19
N ALA A 620 -9.82 6.16 -12.85
CA ALA A 620 -9.94 4.71 -12.81
C ALA A 620 -10.30 4.16 -14.18
N HIS A 621 -9.72 3.00 -14.52
CA HIS A 621 -9.97 2.32 -15.78
C HIS A 621 -11.24 1.49 -15.70
N HIS A 622 -12.28 1.91 -16.41
CA HIS A 622 -13.52 1.15 -16.54
C HIS A 622 -13.33 0.01 -17.54
N ALA A 623 -13.94 -1.15 -17.27
CA ALA A 623 -13.79 -2.32 -18.15
C ALA A 623 -14.33 -2.08 -19.57
N ASP A 624 -15.41 -1.30 -19.71
CA ASP A 624 -16.04 -0.94 -20.99
C ASP A 624 -16.77 0.40 -20.83
N ILE A 625 -16.61 1.30 -21.80
CA ILE A 625 -17.33 2.58 -21.94
C ILE A 625 -17.97 2.69 -23.33
N GLY A 626 -18.27 1.55 -23.95
CA GLY A 626 -18.77 1.44 -25.32
C GLY A 626 -17.66 1.23 -26.36
N GLY A 627 -17.91 1.67 -27.59
CA GLY A 627 -16.98 1.52 -28.72
C GLY A 627 -17.22 0.25 -29.55
N LEU A 628 -16.45 0.12 -30.64
CA LEU A 628 -16.61 -0.95 -31.64
C LEU A 628 -16.44 -2.36 -31.06
N THR A 629 -15.49 -2.56 -30.15
CA THR A 629 -15.20 -3.86 -29.54
C THR A 629 -15.44 -3.86 -28.03
N PRO A 630 -15.76 -5.02 -27.42
CA PRO A 630 -15.73 -5.19 -25.98
C PRO A 630 -14.41 -4.72 -25.38
N GLY A 631 -14.48 -4.03 -24.24
CA GLY A 631 -13.29 -3.53 -23.56
C GLY A 631 -12.86 -2.12 -23.96
N SER A 632 -13.56 -1.49 -24.91
CA SER A 632 -13.28 -0.13 -25.40
C SER A 632 -11.85 0.09 -25.92
N MET A 633 -11.26 -0.98 -26.47
CA MET A 633 -9.90 -1.00 -27.05
C MET A 633 -9.92 -1.51 -28.50
N PRO A 634 -10.69 -0.87 -29.40
CA PRO A 634 -10.81 -1.37 -30.76
C PRO A 634 -9.47 -1.22 -31.51
N PRO A 635 -8.98 -2.27 -32.19
CA PRO A 635 -7.66 -2.26 -32.82
C PRO A 635 -7.60 -1.39 -34.08
N TYR A 636 -8.76 -1.09 -34.68
CA TYR A 636 -8.89 -0.37 -35.95
C TYR A 636 -9.75 0.90 -35.83
N SER A 637 -9.79 1.54 -34.65
CA SER A 637 -10.41 2.86 -34.53
C SER A 637 -9.66 3.91 -35.34
N HIS A 638 -10.42 4.77 -36.02
CA HIS A 638 -9.92 5.89 -36.81
C HIS A 638 -10.28 7.24 -36.17
N THR A 639 -11.43 7.31 -35.51
CA THR A 639 -11.86 8.46 -34.72
C THR A 639 -12.06 8.08 -33.26
N ILE A 640 -11.91 9.05 -32.35
CA ILE A 640 -12.20 8.89 -30.92
C ILE A 640 -13.60 8.32 -30.67
N HIS A 641 -14.57 8.59 -31.54
CA HIS A 641 -15.94 8.08 -31.40
C HIS A 641 -16.07 6.58 -31.65
N ASP A 642 -15.10 5.95 -32.30
CA ASP A 642 -15.04 4.49 -32.48
C ASP A 642 -14.67 3.79 -31.15
N GLU A 643 -14.02 4.52 -30.23
CA GLU A 643 -13.44 3.99 -28.99
C GLU A 643 -14.44 3.97 -27.83
N GLY A 644 -15.54 4.72 -27.93
CA GLY A 644 -16.61 4.72 -26.93
C GLY A 644 -17.17 6.10 -26.64
N ILE A 645 -17.74 6.23 -25.44
CA ILE A 645 -18.46 7.44 -25.03
C ILE A 645 -17.47 8.48 -24.50
N VAL A 646 -17.60 9.71 -25.02
CA VAL A 646 -16.77 10.84 -24.64
C VAL A 646 -17.52 11.73 -23.64
N PHE A 647 -16.96 11.86 -22.45
CA PHE A 647 -17.35 12.81 -21.41
C PHE A 647 -16.33 13.93 -21.35
N ASP A 648 -16.77 15.12 -21.72
CA ASP A 648 -15.94 16.32 -21.70
C ASP A 648 -15.93 17.00 -20.32
N ASN A 649 -17.13 17.29 -19.80
CA ASN A 649 -17.33 17.91 -18.50
C ASN A 649 -18.74 17.60 -17.99
N PHE A 650 -18.91 16.44 -17.35
CA PHE A 650 -20.20 15.98 -16.87
C PHE A 650 -20.31 16.19 -15.35
N GLN A 651 -21.22 17.06 -14.90
CA GLN A 651 -21.55 17.19 -13.48
C GLN A 651 -22.32 15.93 -13.03
N ILE A 652 -21.67 15.08 -12.25
CA ILE A 652 -22.16 13.76 -11.81
C ILE A 652 -22.86 13.84 -10.44
N VAL A 653 -22.51 14.83 -9.62
CA VAL A 653 -23.22 15.18 -8.38
C VAL A 653 -23.50 16.67 -8.39
N ASP A 654 -24.74 17.04 -8.08
CA ASP A 654 -25.19 18.42 -7.87
C ASP A 654 -25.90 18.55 -6.52
N THR A 655 -26.55 19.70 -6.26
CA THR A 655 -27.30 19.96 -5.02
C THR A 655 -28.44 18.97 -4.73
N ASN A 656 -28.90 18.22 -5.73
CA ASN A 656 -29.93 17.18 -5.61
C ASN A 656 -29.33 15.76 -5.42
N GLY A 657 -28.00 15.65 -5.36
CA GLY A 657 -27.28 14.39 -5.15
C GLY A 657 -26.78 13.74 -6.45
N PHE A 658 -26.57 12.42 -6.39
CA PHE A 658 -25.98 11.65 -7.48
C PHE A 658 -26.91 11.51 -8.69
N ARG A 659 -26.48 12.00 -9.86
CA ARG A 659 -27.28 12.07 -11.10
C ARG A 659 -27.30 10.74 -11.88
N ALA A 660 -27.62 9.63 -11.20
CA ALA A 660 -27.56 8.27 -11.75
C ALA A 660 -28.36 8.08 -13.06
N ALA A 661 -29.57 8.65 -13.14
CA ALA A 661 -30.41 8.53 -14.32
C ALA A 661 -29.82 9.25 -15.54
N ALA A 662 -29.29 10.47 -15.34
CA ALA A 662 -28.64 11.22 -16.41
C ALA A 662 -27.37 10.51 -16.92
N LEU A 663 -26.59 9.94 -16.00
CA LEU A 663 -25.41 9.15 -16.32
C LEU A 663 -25.77 7.90 -17.14
N ARG A 664 -26.79 7.13 -16.73
CA ARG A 664 -27.27 5.96 -17.47
C ARG A 664 -27.74 6.32 -18.88
N THR A 665 -28.46 7.43 -19.03
CA THR A 665 -28.86 7.92 -20.35
C THR A 665 -27.64 8.26 -21.21
N ALA A 666 -26.63 8.94 -20.65
CA ALA A 666 -25.40 9.24 -21.39
C ALA A 666 -24.63 7.97 -21.79
N LEU A 667 -24.66 6.93 -20.95
CA LEU A 667 -24.02 5.64 -21.23
C LEU A 667 -24.75 4.79 -22.28
N THR A 668 -26.00 5.10 -22.61
CA THR A 668 -26.88 4.24 -23.43
C THR A 668 -27.49 4.91 -24.65
N SER A 669 -27.30 6.22 -24.83
CA SER A 669 -27.93 6.99 -25.91
C SER A 669 -27.12 7.05 -27.22
N GLY A 670 -25.81 6.77 -27.16
CA GLY A 670 -24.92 6.81 -28.32
C GLY A 670 -24.99 5.56 -29.21
N PRO A 671 -24.40 5.61 -30.43
CA PRO A 671 -24.37 4.47 -31.36
C PRO A 671 -23.56 3.29 -30.80
N PHE A 672 -22.52 3.57 -30.02
CA PHE A 672 -21.71 2.58 -29.32
C PHE A 672 -21.92 2.69 -27.81
N LYS A 673 -23.05 2.15 -27.35
CA LYS A 673 -23.43 2.14 -25.93
C LYS A 673 -22.44 1.36 -25.06
N ALA A 674 -22.31 1.75 -23.79
CA ALA A 674 -21.64 0.93 -22.79
C ALA A 674 -22.36 -0.42 -22.65
N ARG A 675 -21.60 -1.52 -22.62
CA ARG A 675 -22.16 -2.87 -22.55
C ARG A 675 -22.67 -3.22 -21.15
N ASN A 676 -22.03 -2.68 -20.11
CA ASN A 676 -22.41 -2.88 -18.71
C ASN A 676 -22.53 -1.55 -17.93
N PRO A 677 -23.56 -0.72 -18.23
CA PRO A 677 -23.73 0.58 -17.59
C PRO A 677 -23.97 0.49 -16.07
N ASP A 678 -24.46 -0.63 -15.55
CA ASP A 678 -24.61 -0.87 -14.12
C ASP A 678 -23.24 -0.92 -13.42
N GLN A 679 -22.27 -1.64 -13.99
CA GLN A 679 -20.91 -1.68 -13.47
C GLN A 679 -20.23 -0.31 -13.56
N ASN A 680 -20.42 0.44 -14.66
CA ASN A 680 -19.90 1.81 -14.75
C ASN A 680 -20.42 2.71 -13.63
N VAL A 681 -21.73 2.65 -13.34
CA VAL A 681 -22.37 3.43 -12.26
C VAL A 681 -21.84 3.01 -10.89
N ALA A 682 -21.62 1.72 -10.65
CA ALA A 682 -21.07 1.22 -9.39
C ALA A 682 -19.62 1.71 -9.16
N ASP A 683 -18.76 1.59 -10.17
CA ASP A 683 -17.38 2.06 -10.08
C ASP A 683 -17.29 3.59 -9.94
N LEU A 684 -18.18 4.35 -10.59
CA LEU A 684 -18.25 5.81 -10.41
C LEU A 684 -18.70 6.22 -8.99
N ARG A 685 -19.58 5.43 -8.34
CA ARG A 685 -19.91 5.64 -6.92
C ARG A 685 -18.70 5.40 -6.02
N ALA A 686 -17.90 4.37 -6.31
CA ALA A 686 -16.65 4.10 -5.61
C ALA A 686 -15.65 5.27 -5.75
N GLN A 687 -15.52 5.84 -6.95
CA GLN A 687 -14.70 7.04 -7.18
C GLN A 687 -15.19 8.27 -6.40
N ILE A 688 -16.51 8.52 -6.36
CA ILE A 688 -17.09 9.60 -5.54
C ILE A 688 -16.77 9.39 -4.05
N ALA A 689 -16.93 8.16 -3.54
CA ALA A 689 -16.63 7.83 -2.15
C ALA A 689 -15.15 8.05 -1.81
N ALA A 690 -14.25 7.69 -2.74
CA ALA A 690 -12.82 7.95 -2.62
C ALA A 690 -12.52 9.46 -2.54
N ASN A 691 -13.09 10.27 -3.43
CA ASN A 691 -12.91 11.73 -3.38
C ASN A 691 -13.47 12.34 -2.08
N GLU A 692 -14.64 11.93 -1.62
CA GLU A 692 -15.21 12.41 -0.36
C GLU A 692 -14.33 12.07 0.85
N LYS A 693 -13.62 10.93 0.81
CA LYS A 693 -12.60 10.62 1.82
C LYS A 693 -11.44 11.62 1.76
N GLY A 694 -10.96 11.96 0.58
CA GLY A 694 -9.91 12.98 0.39
C GLY A 694 -10.32 14.36 0.91
N ILE A 695 -11.55 14.79 0.63
CA ILE A 695 -12.12 16.06 1.12
C ILE A 695 -12.13 16.12 2.65
N ARG A 696 -12.58 15.04 3.31
CA ARG A 696 -12.64 14.98 4.77
C ARG A 696 -11.26 15.08 5.42
N GLU A 697 -10.28 14.33 4.93
CA GLU A 697 -8.92 14.38 5.49
C GLU A 697 -8.24 15.73 5.26
N LEU A 698 -8.46 16.38 4.11
CA LEU A 698 -7.98 17.74 3.86
C LEU A 698 -8.58 18.73 4.86
N ARG A 699 -9.89 18.65 5.14
CA ARG A 699 -10.53 19.51 6.15
C ARG A 699 -9.93 19.31 7.53
N THR A 700 -9.75 18.07 7.97
CA THR A 700 -9.10 17.76 9.24
C THR A 700 -7.68 18.34 9.31
N MET A 701 -6.92 18.27 8.23
CA MET A 701 -5.59 18.89 8.15
C MET A 701 -5.66 20.42 8.25
N ILE A 702 -6.61 21.06 7.57
CA ILE A 702 -6.81 22.52 7.61
C ILE A 702 -7.23 22.97 9.01
N GLU A 703 -8.10 22.23 9.67
CA GLU A 703 -8.53 22.47 11.05
C GLU A 703 -7.34 22.38 12.02
N HIS A 704 -6.44 21.43 11.81
CA HIS A 704 -5.29 21.21 12.69
C HIS A 704 -4.14 22.20 12.47
N PHE A 705 -3.67 22.37 11.23
CA PHE A 705 -2.47 23.17 10.92
C PHE A 705 -2.78 24.63 10.51
N GLY A 706 -4.05 24.94 10.25
CA GLY A 706 -4.48 26.21 9.69
C GLY A 706 -4.31 26.28 8.18
N HIS A 707 -5.30 26.86 7.51
CA HIS A 707 -5.38 26.98 6.05
C HIS A 707 -4.11 27.59 5.41
N ASP A 708 -3.61 28.69 5.97
CA ASP A 708 -2.44 29.40 5.44
C ASP A 708 -1.16 28.55 5.46
N THR A 709 -1.00 27.74 6.50
CA THR A 709 0.14 26.82 6.67
C THR A 709 0.07 25.71 5.64
N VAL A 710 -1.07 25.03 5.54
CA VAL A 710 -1.29 23.94 4.56
C VAL A 710 -0.98 24.42 3.15
N ARG A 711 -1.51 25.60 2.78
CA ARG A 711 -1.25 26.23 1.48
C ARG A 711 0.23 26.52 1.25
N ALA A 712 0.95 27.03 2.24
CA ALA A 712 2.38 27.30 2.12
C ALA A 712 3.20 26.01 1.94
N TYR A 713 2.90 24.97 2.73
CA TYR A 713 3.63 23.71 2.65
C TYR A 713 3.36 22.93 1.37
N MET A 714 2.17 23.05 0.75
CA MET A 714 1.97 22.54 -0.62
C MET A 714 2.94 23.18 -1.63
N GLN A 715 3.22 24.48 -1.49
CA GLN A 715 4.18 25.17 -2.36
C GLN A 715 5.61 24.69 -2.08
N HIS A 716 5.98 24.54 -0.81
CA HIS A 716 7.30 24.06 -0.41
C HIS A 716 7.57 22.62 -0.88
N VAL A 717 6.58 21.73 -0.78
CA VAL A 717 6.66 20.35 -1.29
C VAL A 717 6.87 20.31 -2.81
N ARG A 718 6.21 21.19 -3.57
CA ARG A 718 6.45 21.33 -5.02
C ARG A 718 7.85 21.86 -5.33
N ALA A 719 8.29 22.90 -4.61
CA ALA A 719 9.62 23.48 -4.80
C ALA A 719 10.74 22.46 -4.48
N ASN A 720 10.56 21.62 -3.46
CA ASN A 720 11.49 20.54 -3.13
C ASN A 720 11.58 19.48 -4.24
N ALA A 721 10.45 19.11 -4.84
CA ALA A 721 10.43 18.19 -5.99
C ALA A 721 11.15 18.78 -7.22
N ALA A 722 10.96 20.08 -7.50
CA ALA A 722 11.69 20.77 -8.55
C ALA A 722 13.20 20.77 -8.30
N ALA A 723 13.63 21.06 -7.07
CA ALA A 723 15.04 21.04 -6.67
C ALA A 723 15.66 19.64 -6.84
N SER A 724 14.91 18.59 -6.51
CA SER A 724 15.38 17.20 -6.63
C SER A 724 15.60 16.79 -8.10
N VAL A 725 14.73 17.22 -9.02
CA VAL A 725 14.96 16.99 -10.47
C VAL A 725 16.19 17.75 -10.95
N ARG A 726 16.42 18.97 -10.47
CA ARG A 726 17.61 19.77 -10.83
C ARG A 726 18.92 19.06 -10.41
N GLU A 727 18.93 18.29 -9.32
CA GLU A 727 20.11 17.51 -8.90
C GLU A 727 20.43 16.34 -9.82
N VAL A 728 19.43 15.76 -10.47
CA VAL A 728 19.62 14.74 -11.49
C VAL A 728 20.09 15.34 -12.81
N ILE A 729 19.60 16.53 -13.17
CA ILE A 729 20.01 17.23 -14.40
C ILE A 729 21.53 17.42 -14.44
N ASP A 730 22.17 17.60 -13.28
CA ASP A 730 23.64 17.72 -13.18
C ASP A 730 24.41 16.44 -13.56
N ARG A 731 23.74 15.28 -13.62
CA ARG A 731 24.35 13.95 -13.85
C ARG A 731 24.04 13.36 -15.22
N ILE A 732 23.16 13.98 -16.00
CA ILE A 732 22.78 13.53 -17.34
C ILE A 732 23.44 14.41 -18.40
N GLY A 733 23.67 13.83 -19.58
CA GLY A 733 24.21 14.54 -20.74
C GLY A 733 23.20 14.69 -21.86
N ASP A 734 23.63 15.38 -22.92
CA ASP A 734 22.90 15.47 -24.18
C ASP A 734 22.78 14.10 -24.84
N GLY A 735 21.71 13.90 -25.60
CA GLY A 735 21.56 12.72 -26.41
C GLY A 735 20.34 12.78 -27.33
N GLU A 736 20.31 11.88 -28.30
CA GLU A 736 19.18 11.75 -29.20
C GLU A 736 18.91 10.28 -29.52
N HIS A 737 17.65 9.97 -29.77
CA HIS A 737 17.23 8.63 -30.15
C HIS A 737 16.03 8.69 -31.08
N ALA A 738 15.95 7.70 -31.96
CA ALA A 738 14.82 7.50 -32.85
C ALA A 738 14.33 6.06 -32.70
N LEU A 739 13.04 5.90 -32.41
CA LEU A 739 12.41 4.61 -32.19
C LEU A 739 11.26 4.44 -33.17
N GLU A 740 11.32 3.36 -33.95
CA GLU A 740 10.30 2.99 -34.94
C GLU A 740 9.29 2.01 -34.33
N LEU A 741 8.00 2.27 -34.55
CA LEU A 741 6.90 1.40 -34.13
C LEU A 741 6.64 0.32 -35.20
N ASP A 742 5.95 -0.76 -34.84
CA ASP A 742 5.61 -1.84 -35.79
C ASP A 742 4.86 -1.34 -37.04
N ASN A 743 4.04 -0.28 -36.91
CA ASN A 743 3.29 0.36 -38.00
C ASN A 743 4.14 1.29 -38.89
N GLY A 744 5.44 1.45 -38.61
CA GLY A 744 6.38 2.26 -39.39
C GLY A 744 6.45 3.74 -38.97
N MET A 745 5.66 4.17 -37.99
CA MET A 745 5.78 5.51 -37.42
C MET A 745 7.05 5.65 -36.59
N LEU A 746 7.57 6.87 -36.51
CA LEU A 746 8.84 7.16 -35.87
C LEU A 746 8.68 8.20 -34.76
N ILE A 747 9.13 7.86 -33.56
CA ILE A 747 9.31 8.81 -32.45
C ILE A 747 10.77 9.26 -32.47
N ARG A 748 11.00 10.57 -32.54
CA ARG A 748 12.33 11.17 -32.38
C ARG A 748 12.35 12.01 -31.12
N VAL A 749 13.39 11.86 -30.33
CA VAL A 749 13.59 12.70 -29.16
C VAL A 749 15.05 13.13 -29.06
N ARG A 750 15.25 14.42 -28.81
CA ARG A 750 16.53 15.01 -28.45
C ARG A 750 16.43 15.58 -27.04
N VAL A 751 17.40 15.22 -26.20
CA VAL A 751 17.59 15.76 -24.86
C VAL A 751 18.79 16.70 -24.91
N SER A 752 18.60 17.95 -24.49
CA SER A 752 19.66 18.95 -24.40
C SER A 752 19.69 19.57 -23.01
N VAL A 753 20.84 19.51 -22.35
CA VAL A 753 21.02 19.88 -20.96
C VAL A 753 21.71 21.25 -20.86
N ASN A 754 21.13 22.13 -20.05
CA ASN A 754 21.77 23.38 -19.63
C ASN A 754 22.17 23.25 -18.16
N HIS A 755 23.43 22.92 -17.91
CA HIS A 755 23.96 22.76 -16.54
C HIS A 755 23.99 24.07 -15.75
N ASP A 756 24.22 25.23 -16.40
CA ASP A 756 24.24 26.53 -15.71
C ASP A 756 22.88 26.90 -15.13
N LYS A 757 21.80 26.63 -15.88
CA LYS A 757 20.41 26.85 -15.44
C LYS A 757 19.82 25.66 -14.70
N ARG A 758 20.50 24.51 -14.73
CA ARG A 758 20.01 23.20 -14.26
C ARG A 758 18.63 22.91 -14.86
N GLU A 759 18.53 23.06 -16.17
CA GLU A 759 17.32 22.87 -16.98
C GLU A 759 17.61 21.90 -18.11
N VAL A 760 16.58 21.16 -18.53
CA VAL A 760 16.68 20.22 -19.64
C VAL A 760 15.60 20.51 -20.67
N CYS A 761 15.96 20.47 -21.95
CA CYS A 761 15.03 20.56 -23.08
C CYS A 761 14.82 19.16 -23.65
N VAL A 762 13.57 18.72 -23.67
CA VAL A 762 13.13 17.48 -24.32
C VAL A 762 12.37 17.88 -25.58
N ASP A 763 12.99 17.63 -26.73
CA ASP A 763 12.49 18.06 -28.04
C ASP A 763 12.09 16.85 -28.89
N PHE A 764 10.80 16.77 -29.21
CA PHE A 764 10.21 15.71 -30.04
C PHE A 764 10.12 16.08 -31.53
N SER A 765 10.77 17.17 -31.96
CA SER A 765 10.82 17.59 -33.36
C SER A 765 11.34 16.47 -34.28
N GLY A 766 10.65 16.25 -35.39
CA GLY A 766 10.94 15.17 -36.34
C GLY A 766 10.24 13.83 -36.02
N THR A 767 9.44 13.78 -34.97
CA THR A 767 8.44 12.71 -34.77
C THR A 767 7.40 12.74 -35.89
N SER A 768 6.91 11.57 -36.30
CA SER A 768 5.89 11.42 -37.35
C SER A 768 4.65 12.29 -37.08
N ALA A 769 4.00 12.74 -38.17
CA ALA A 769 2.67 13.36 -38.10
C ALA A 769 1.65 12.39 -37.46
N GLN A 770 0.54 12.91 -36.94
CA GLN A 770 -0.57 12.05 -36.52
C GLN A 770 -1.01 11.14 -37.67
N SER A 771 -1.47 9.94 -37.33
CA SER A 771 -1.92 8.94 -38.30
C SER A 771 -3.44 8.76 -38.26
N ASP A 772 -3.98 8.06 -39.26
CA ASP A 772 -5.37 7.63 -39.29
C ASP A 772 -5.64 6.39 -38.41
N THR A 773 -4.64 5.90 -37.66
CA THR A 773 -4.80 4.79 -36.71
C THR A 773 -4.95 5.32 -35.28
N ASN A 774 -5.19 4.42 -34.33
CA ASN A 774 -5.36 4.74 -32.92
C ASN A 774 -4.07 4.85 -32.09
N PHE A 775 -2.90 4.85 -32.73
CA PHE A 775 -1.59 4.96 -32.05
C PHE A 775 -1.25 6.39 -31.64
N ASN A 776 -2.08 7.38 -31.99
CA ASN A 776 -1.84 8.77 -31.61
C ASN A 776 -1.88 8.94 -30.08
N ALA A 777 -0.80 9.45 -29.50
CA ALA A 777 -0.71 9.71 -28.06
C ALA A 777 -1.11 11.16 -27.74
N PRO A 778 -2.13 11.40 -26.91
CA PRO A 778 -2.48 12.73 -26.44
C PRO A 778 -1.30 13.39 -25.74
N ILE A 779 -1.21 14.72 -25.81
CA ILE A 779 -0.10 15.48 -25.18
C ILE A 779 0.07 15.18 -23.69
N ALA A 780 -1.03 14.90 -22.99
CA ALA A 780 -1.03 14.52 -21.58
C ALA A 780 -0.26 13.20 -21.33
N VAL A 781 -0.37 12.22 -22.24
CA VAL A 781 0.38 10.95 -22.19
C VAL A 781 1.88 11.18 -22.43
N THR A 782 2.23 12.06 -23.37
CA THR A 782 3.62 12.42 -23.65
C THR A 782 4.27 13.11 -22.45
N ARG A 783 3.55 14.05 -21.81
CA ARG A 783 3.98 14.71 -20.56
C ARG A 783 4.17 13.69 -19.43
N ALA A 784 3.26 12.73 -19.28
CA ALA A 784 3.35 11.67 -18.30
C ALA A 784 4.61 10.80 -18.49
N ALA A 785 4.91 10.39 -19.73
CA ALA A 785 6.10 9.61 -20.06
C ALA A 785 7.40 10.36 -19.72
N VAL A 786 7.47 11.66 -20.03
CA VAL A 786 8.62 12.51 -19.67
C VAL A 786 8.77 12.59 -18.15
N LEU A 787 7.69 12.93 -17.43
CA LEU A 787 7.68 13.00 -15.97
C LEU A 787 8.15 11.69 -15.34
N TYR A 788 7.64 10.56 -15.83
CA TYR A 788 8.01 9.22 -15.37
C TYR A 788 9.50 8.98 -15.52
N VAL A 789 10.07 9.17 -16.72
CA VAL A 789 11.50 8.91 -16.97
C VAL A 789 12.36 9.74 -16.02
N PHE A 790 12.15 11.05 -15.92
CA PHE A 790 12.92 11.89 -15.02
C PHE A 790 12.73 11.52 -13.55
N ARG A 791 11.55 11.05 -13.14
CA ARG A 791 11.33 10.55 -11.79
C ARG A 791 12.14 9.29 -11.50
N THR A 792 12.28 8.36 -12.46
CA THR A 792 13.05 7.12 -12.26
C THR A 792 14.55 7.35 -12.09
N LEU A 793 15.06 8.51 -12.50
CA LEU A 793 16.47 8.88 -12.32
C LEU A 793 16.80 9.32 -10.88
N ILE A 794 15.76 9.58 -10.07
CA ILE A 794 15.88 10.06 -8.69
C ILE A 794 15.75 8.84 -7.76
N ALA A 795 16.86 8.43 -7.15
CA ALA A 795 16.87 7.30 -6.22
C ALA A 795 16.13 7.63 -4.91
N GLU A 796 16.07 8.90 -4.54
CA GLU A 796 15.42 9.36 -3.32
C GLU A 796 13.88 9.23 -3.38
N ARG A 797 13.27 9.02 -2.21
CA ARG A 797 11.81 9.03 -2.04
C ARG A 797 11.31 10.47 -2.03
N ILE A 798 11.18 11.08 -3.20
CA ILE A 798 10.53 12.38 -3.37
C ILE A 798 9.06 12.19 -3.76
N PRO A 799 8.15 13.08 -3.29
CA PRO A 799 6.78 13.09 -3.77
C PRO A 799 6.75 13.43 -5.25
N LEU A 800 5.92 12.71 -5.99
CA LEU A 800 5.70 13.02 -7.38
C LEU A 800 4.60 14.07 -7.50
N ASN A 801 4.99 15.25 -7.96
CA ASN A 801 4.09 16.40 -8.07
C ASN A 801 4.46 17.28 -9.26
N ALA A 802 3.66 18.32 -9.51
CA ALA A 802 3.87 19.19 -10.67
C ALA A 802 5.21 19.96 -10.65
N GLY A 803 5.89 20.04 -9.49
CA GLY A 803 7.22 20.63 -9.36
C GLY A 803 8.29 19.88 -10.16
N CYS A 804 8.14 18.57 -10.35
CA CYS A 804 9.10 17.76 -11.12
C CYS A 804 9.21 18.18 -12.60
N MET A 805 8.17 18.81 -13.15
CA MET A 805 8.17 19.30 -14.54
C MET A 805 8.74 20.70 -14.68
N GLU A 806 8.90 21.46 -13.59
CA GLU A 806 9.37 22.86 -13.65
C GLU A 806 10.75 23.05 -14.32
N PRO A 807 11.77 22.19 -14.09
CA PRO A 807 13.07 22.33 -14.76
C PRO A 807 13.12 21.66 -16.15
N ILE A 808 11.98 21.16 -16.67
CA ILE A 808 11.89 20.44 -17.94
C ILE A 808 11.13 21.29 -18.95
N ARG A 809 11.84 21.74 -19.99
CA ARG A 809 11.21 22.37 -21.16
C ARG A 809 10.84 21.29 -22.17
N LEU A 810 9.56 21.22 -22.52
CA LEU A 810 9.03 20.23 -23.45
C LEU A 810 8.66 20.91 -24.78
N ILE A 811 9.15 20.37 -25.89
CA ILE A 811 8.81 20.80 -27.25
C ILE A 811 8.17 19.60 -27.95
N ILE A 812 6.88 19.72 -28.27
CA ILE A 812 6.12 18.72 -29.02
C ILE A 812 5.43 19.46 -30.18
N PRO A 813 5.72 19.12 -31.45
CA PRO A 813 5.05 19.76 -32.58
C PRO A 813 3.54 19.53 -32.60
N ASP A 814 2.77 20.53 -33.03
CA ASP A 814 1.32 20.40 -33.23
C ASP A 814 0.99 19.42 -34.36
N GLY A 815 -0.10 18.66 -34.21
CA GLY A 815 -0.57 17.68 -35.20
C GLY A 815 0.37 16.48 -35.41
N CYS A 816 1.33 16.26 -34.51
CA CYS A 816 2.20 15.09 -34.55
C CYS A 816 1.59 13.90 -33.80
N LEU A 817 2.23 12.72 -33.95
CA LEU A 817 1.84 11.49 -33.26
C LEU A 817 1.68 11.66 -31.74
N LEU A 818 2.37 12.62 -31.13
CA LEU A 818 2.43 12.86 -29.69
C LEU A 818 1.62 14.09 -29.22
N ASN A 819 0.92 14.73 -30.16
CA ASN A 819 0.01 15.86 -29.94
C ASN A 819 -1.01 15.92 -31.10
N PRO A 820 -1.91 14.92 -31.19
CA PRO A 820 -2.87 14.82 -32.28
C PRO A 820 -4.02 15.82 -32.14
N ASP A 821 -4.58 16.24 -33.28
CA ASP A 821 -5.79 17.04 -33.35
C ASP A 821 -7.05 16.15 -33.25
N TYR A 822 -8.07 16.67 -32.56
CA TYR A 822 -9.41 16.07 -32.54
C TYR A 822 -9.98 15.99 -33.97
N PRO A 823 -10.64 14.89 -34.39
CA PRO A 823 -11.15 13.77 -33.58
C PRO A 823 -10.35 12.46 -33.71
N ALA A 824 -9.02 12.51 -33.80
CA ALA A 824 -8.19 11.31 -33.96
C ALA A 824 -8.46 10.25 -32.88
N ALA A 825 -8.37 8.97 -33.26
CA ALA A 825 -8.36 7.84 -32.34
C ALA A 825 -7.03 7.79 -31.55
N VAL A 826 -7.08 7.40 -30.28
CA VAL A 826 -5.95 7.52 -29.34
C VAL A 826 -5.76 6.36 -28.36
N VAL A 827 -6.61 5.32 -28.39
CA VAL A 827 -6.56 4.27 -27.35
C VAL A 827 -5.20 3.57 -27.28
N ALA A 828 -4.58 3.24 -28.42
CA ALA A 828 -3.22 2.69 -28.47
C ALA A 828 -2.14 3.72 -28.15
N GLY A 829 -2.44 5.02 -28.25
CA GLY A 829 -1.56 6.09 -27.78
C GLY A 829 -1.20 5.96 -26.31
N ASN A 830 -2.20 5.68 -25.47
CA ASN A 830 -2.04 5.48 -24.04
C ASN A 830 -1.27 4.19 -23.71
N VAL A 831 -1.60 3.08 -24.37
CA VAL A 831 -1.16 1.75 -23.93
C VAL A 831 0.03 1.18 -24.72
N GLU A 832 0.32 1.69 -25.92
CA GLU A 832 1.43 1.24 -26.77
C GLU A 832 2.43 2.36 -27.06
N THR A 833 1.97 3.50 -27.57
CA THR A 833 2.87 4.61 -27.95
C THR A 833 3.57 5.19 -26.72
N SER A 834 2.92 5.25 -25.57
CA SER A 834 3.53 5.70 -24.30
C SER A 834 4.76 4.85 -23.89
N GLN A 835 4.72 3.54 -24.11
CA GLN A 835 5.86 2.64 -23.88
C GLN A 835 7.01 2.93 -24.84
N CYS A 836 6.69 3.30 -26.07
CA CYS A 836 7.66 3.69 -27.08
C CYS A 836 8.32 5.04 -26.75
N ILE A 837 7.55 6.02 -26.26
CA ILE A 837 8.08 7.34 -25.82
C ILE A 837 9.09 7.14 -24.69
N THR A 838 8.74 6.36 -23.66
CA THR A 838 9.63 6.11 -22.51
C THR A 838 10.92 5.41 -22.93
N ASN A 839 10.84 4.38 -23.78
CA ASN A 839 12.03 3.72 -24.31
C ASN A 839 12.88 4.65 -25.19
N ALA A 840 12.27 5.52 -26.01
CA ALA A 840 13.01 6.51 -26.79
C ALA A 840 13.77 7.49 -25.88
N LEU A 841 13.15 7.94 -24.79
CA LEU A 841 13.79 8.79 -23.78
C LEU A 841 14.96 8.08 -23.08
N TYR A 842 14.79 6.83 -22.64
CA TYR A 842 15.89 6.05 -22.05
C TYR A 842 17.03 5.81 -23.03
N GLY A 843 16.69 5.55 -24.31
CA GLY A 843 17.65 5.42 -25.39
C GLY A 843 18.43 6.71 -25.62
N ALA A 844 17.77 7.87 -25.58
CA ALA A 844 18.43 9.17 -25.74
C ALA A 844 19.33 9.51 -24.55
N LEU A 845 18.91 9.19 -23.32
CA LEU A 845 19.73 9.38 -22.13
C LEU A 845 20.90 8.37 -22.03
N GLY A 846 20.84 7.26 -22.76
CA GLY A 846 21.90 6.24 -22.77
C GLY A 846 22.09 5.49 -21.45
N ILE A 847 21.04 5.41 -20.62
CA ILE A 847 21.11 4.85 -19.26
C ILE A 847 20.50 3.45 -19.13
N MET A 848 19.65 3.02 -20.07
CA MET A 848 18.98 1.73 -20.03
C MET A 848 18.60 1.28 -21.44
N ALA A 849 18.78 -0.01 -21.74
CA ALA A 849 18.32 -0.62 -22.98
C ALA A 849 16.78 -0.66 -23.05
N GLY A 850 16.22 -0.94 -24.23
CA GLY A 850 14.78 -0.98 -24.42
C GLY A 850 14.12 -2.09 -23.59
N ALA A 851 13.09 -1.74 -22.82
CA ALA A 851 12.14 -2.74 -22.30
C ALA A 851 11.21 -3.24 -23.42
N GLN A 852 10.28 -4.14 -23.13
CA GLN A 852 9.33 -4.71 -24.11
C GLN A 852 8.60 -3.71 -25.03
N SER A 853 8.55 -2.40 -24.72
CA SER A 853 7.93 -1.29 -25.51
C SER A 853 6.45 -1.50 -25.88
N THR A 854 5.75 -2.38 -25.17
CA THR A 854 4.34 -2.69 -25.35
C THR A 854 3.75 -3.08 -24.00
N MET A 855 2.46 -2.80 -23.79
CA MET A 855 1.74 -3.36 -22.63
C MET A 855 1.08 -4.71 -22.97
N ASN A 856 1.17 -5.17 -24.22
CA ASN A 856 0.54 -6.39 -24.74
C ASN A 856 -0.94 -6.44 -24.36
N ASN A 857 -1.70 -5.40 -24.72
CA ASN A 857 -3.09 -5.27 -24.32
C ASN A 857 -3.93 -6.36 -24.96
N LEU A 858 -4.66 -7.06 -24.11
CA LEU A 858 -5.66 -8.03 -24.48
C LEU A 858 -7.00 -7.58 -23.92
N THR A 859 -7.97 -7.39 -24.80
CA THR A 859 -9.38 -7.36 -24.40
C THR A 859 -10.11 -8.55 -24.96
N PHE A 860 -11.10 -9.03 -24.23
CA PHE A 860 -12.06 -9.97 -24.78
C PHE A 860 -13.42 -9.81 -24.10
N GLY A 861 -14.46 -10.26 -24.78
CA GLY A 861 -15.80 -10.21 -24.23
C GLY A 861 -16.89 -10.53 -25.24
N ASN A 862 -18.11 -10.27 -24.80
CA ASN A 862 -19.33 -10.33 -25.57
C ASN A 862 -20.31 -9.28 -25.02
N ASP A 863 -21.59 -9.38 -25.35
CA ASP A 863 -22.62 -8.43 -24.89
C ASP A 863 -22.80 -8.39 -23.36
N GLN A 864 -22.39 -9.44 -22.63
CA GLN A 864 -22.59 -9.57 -21.19
C GLN A 864 -21.31 -9.42 -20.37
N LEU A 865 -20.18 -9.89 -20.89
CA LEU A 865 -18.90 -9.93 -20.17
C LEU A 865 -17.85 -9.15 -20.95
N GLN A 866 -17.09 -8.31 -20.26
CA GLN A 866 -15.97 -7.56 -20.83
C GLN A 866 -14.76 -7.69 -19.90
N TYR A 867 -13.61 -7.98 -20.50
CA TYR A 867 -12.35 -8.12 -19.79
C TYR A 867 -11.26 -7.34 -20.52
N TYR A 868 -10.36 -6.75 -19.73
CA TYR A 868 -9.17 -6.06 -20.20
C TYR A 868 -7.99 -6.49 -19.32
N GLU A 869 -6.85 -6.79 -19.94
CA GLU A 869 -5.57 -7.12 -19.30
C GLU A 869 -4.38 -6.53 -20.06
N THR A 870 -3.35 -6.12 -19.31
CA THR A 870 -2.00 -5.87 -19.84
C THR A 870 -1.10 -7.05 -19.43
N ILE A 871 -0.28 -7.54 -20.35
CA ILE A 871 0.57 -8.72 -20.13
C ILE A 871 2.03 -8.28 -20.02
N CYS A 872 2.71 -8.72 -18.97
CA CYS A 872 4.10 -8.36 -18.66
C CYS A 872 5.11 -8.87 -19.71
N GLY A 873 6.37 -8.43 -19.59
CA GLY A 873 7.45 -8.89 -20.47
C GLY A 873 8.83 -8.66 -19.87
N GLY A 874 9.85 -8.56 -20.72
CA GLY A 874 11.21 -8.31 -20.27
C GLY A 874 11.54 -6.83 -20.08
N SER A 875 12.19 -6.49 -18.97
CA SER A 875 12.77 -5.15 -18.79
C SER A 875 14.15 -5.02 -19.46
N GLY A 876 14.54 -3.79 -19.80
CA GLY A 876 15.86 -3.52 -20.37
C GLY A 876 16.97 -3.62 -19.33
N ALA A 877 18.15 -4.07 -19.77
CA ALA A 877 19.37 -4.06 -18.95
C ALA A 877 20.02 -2.67 -18.90
N GLY A 878 20.88 -2.43 -17.90
CA GLY A 878 21.63 -1.18 -17.77
C GLY A 878 23.00 -1.38 -17.12
N PRO A 879 23.71 -0.28 -16.82
CA PRO A 879 25.04 -0.35 -16.24
C PRO A 879 24.97 -0.93 -14.81
N GLY A 880 25.49 -2.14 -14.64
CA GLY A 880 25.55 -2.80 -13.32
C GLY A 880 24.40 -3.77 -13.04
N PHE A 881 23.43 -3.95 -13.94
CA PHE A 881 22.25 -4.77 -13.68
C PHE A 881 21.65 -5.43 -14.93
N ASP A 882 21.25 -6.69 -14.77
CA ASP A 882 20.41 -7.41 -15.74
C ASP A 882 18.97 -6.85 -15.75
N GLY A 883 18.28 -7.01 -16.87
CA GLY A 883 16.85 -6.80 -16.94
C GLY A 883 16.08 -7.89 -16.17
N THR A 884 14.99 -7.50 -15.53
CA THR A 884 14.09 -8.39 -14.79
C THR A 884 13.16 -9.14 -15.75
N ASP A 885 13.02 -10.45 -15.53
CA ASP A 885 12.11 -11.32 -16.27
C ASP A 885 10.65 -11.09 -15.85
N ALA A 886 9.73 -11.12 -16.82
CA ALA A 886 8.28 -11.23 -16.60
C ALA A 886 7.66 -10.16 -15.68
N VAL A 887 8.04 -8.89 -15.87
CA VAL A 887 7.51 -7.75 -15.10
C VAL A 887 6.83 -6.71 -15.99
N HIS A 888 5.84 -6.00 -15.42
CA HIS A 888 5.32 -4.78 -16.03
C HIS A 888 6.39 -3.70 -15.98
N THR A 889 6.49 -2.90 -17.04
CA THR A 889 7.56 -1.91 -17.21
C THR A 889 6.98 -0.57 -17.62
N GLN A 890 7.68 0.50 -17.26
CA GLN A 890 7.40 1.89 -17.64
C GLN A 890 5.98 2.36 -17.34
N MET A 891 5.13 2.48 -18.36
CA MET A 891 3.86 3.19 -18.29
C MET A 891 2.73 2.39 -17.66
N THR A 892 3.02 1.20 -17.13
CA THR A 892 2.07 0.34 -16.43
C THR A 892 2.75 -0.36 -15.26
N ASN A 893 2.02 -0.49 -14.15
CA ASN A 893 2.38 -1.29 -12.98
C ASN A 893 1.15 -2.03 -12.44
N SER A 894 0.17 -2.29 -13.31
CA SER A 894 -1.06 -2.97 -12.91
C SER A 894 -0.76 -4.42 -12.55
N ARG A 895 -1.51 -4.97 -11.60
CA ARG A 895 -1.47 -6.42 -11.36
C ARG A 895 -2.11 -7.13 -12.55
N MET A 896 -1.61 -8.33 -12.84
CA MET A 896 -2.35 -9.30 -13.65
C MET A 896 -3.48 -9.87 -12.81
N THR A 897 -4.59 -10.24 -13.46
CA THR A 897 -5.68 -10.89 -12.74
C THR A 897 -5.22 -12.26 -12.25
N ASP A 898 -5.49 -12.59 -10.98
CA ASP A 898 -5.15 -13.92 -10.49
C ASP A 898 -5.87 -14.99 -11.34
N PRO A 899 -5.19 -16.07 -11.75
CA PRO A 899 -5.79 -17.16 -12.50
C PRO A 899 -7.13 -17.66 -11.94
N GLU A 900 -7.24 -17.84 -10.62
CA GLU A 900 -8.47 -18.35 -10.00
C GLU A 900 -9.62 -17.34 -10.14
N VAL A 901 -9.32 -16.04 -10.04
CA VAL A 901 -10.31 -14.96 -10.22
C VAL A 901 -10.73 -14.85 -11.67
N LEU A 902 -9.79 -14.93 -12.61
CA LEU A 902 -10.07 -14.87 -14.05
C LEU A 902 -11.00 -16.01 -14.47
N GLU A 903 -10.66 -17.25 -14.11
CA GLU A 903 -11.40 -18.45 -14.48
C GLU A 903 -12.76 -18.56 -13.78
N ALA A 904 -12.90 -17.96 -12.59
CA ALA A 904 -14.18 -17.91 -11.88
C ALA A 904 -15.14 -16.87 -12.45
N ARG A 905 -14.62 -15.73 -12.95
CA ARG A 905 -15.44 -14.61 -13.43
C ARG A 905 -15.71 -14.65 -14.93
N PHE A 906 -14.84 -15.29 -15.70
CA PHE A 906 -14.93 -15.34 -17.16
C PHE A 906 -14.85 -16.78 -17.65
N PRO A 907 -15.54 -17.13 -18.75
CA PRO A 907 -15.54 -18.48 -19.30
C PRO A 907 -14.23 -18.71 -20.08
N VAL A 908 -13.10 -18.71 -19.37
CA VAL A 908 -11.77 -18.98 -19.91
C VAL A 908 -11.00 -19.88 -18.94
N LEU A 909 -9.95 -20.52 -19.45
CA LEU A 909 -9.03 -21.34 -18.66
C LEU A 909 -7.60 -20.98 -19.01
N ILE A 910 -6.76 -20.72 -18.01
CA ILE A 910 -5.35 -20.45 -18.23
C ILE A 910 -4.61 -21.77 -18.40
N ARG A 911 -4.19 -22.07 -19.63
CA ARG A 911 -3.43 -23.28 -19.95
C ARG A 911 -1.95 -23.15 -19.60
N GLU A 912 -1.40 -21.97 -19.79
CA GLU A 912 -0.02 -21.67 -19.49
C GLU A 912 0.15 -20.21 -19.08
N PHE A 913 0.97 -20.00 -18.05
CA PHE A 913 1.56 -18.71 -17.76
C PHE A 913 3.00 -18.90 -17.25
N SER A 914 3.98 -18.69 -18.12
CA SER A 914 5.38 -19.07 -17.87
C SER A 914 6.38 -18.03 -18.40
N ILE A 915 7.61 -18.05 -17.87
CA ILE A 915 8.71 -17.22 -18.41
C ILE A 915 9.15 -17.76 -19.77
N ARG A 916 9.16 -16.89 -20.79
CA ARG A 916 9.64 -17.19 -22.15
C ARG A 916 11.16 -17.15 -22.19
N ARG A 917 11.79 -18.23 -21.71
CA ARG A 917 13.25 -18.33 -21.56
C ARG A 917 14.00 -17.97 -22.85
N ASN A 918 15.13 -17.28 -22.69
CA ASN A 918 16.03 -16.85 -23.75
C ASN A 918 15.36 -15.87 -24.75
N SER A 919 14.42 -15.05 -24.30
CA SER A 919 13.88 -13.96 -25.11
C SER A 919 14.59 -12.62 -24.85
N GLY A 920 15.28 -12.46 -23.72
CA GLY A 920 16.10 -11.29 -23.43
C GLY A 920 17.33 -11.18 -24.34
N GLY A 921 17.72 -9.94 -24.64
CA GLY A 921 18.91 -9.60 -25.42
C GLY A 921 20.19 -9.93 -24.65
N ASN A 922 21.24 -10.31 -25.38
CA ASN A 922 22.53 -10.64 -24.79
C ASN A 922 23.37 -9.37 -24.58
N GLY A 923 24.22 -9.37 -23.57
CA GLY A 923 25.19 -8.31 -23.29
C GLY A 923 26.10 -8.72 -22.15
N LEU A 924 26.91 -7.80 -21.65
CA LEU A 924 27.55 -7.95 -20.33
C LEU A 924 26.48 -8.13 -19.25
N TYR A 925 25.40 -7.34 -19.36
CA TYR A 925 24.15 -7.55 -18.63
C TYR A 925 23.06 -7.94 -19.63
N ARG A 926 22.28 -8.95 -19.28
CA ARG A 926 21.25 -9.56 -20.13
C ARG A 926 19.93 -8.80 -19.96
N GLY A 927 19.19 -8.61 -21.05
CA GLY A 927 17.82 -8.14 -20.96
C GLY A 927 16.91 -9.20 -20.33
N GLY A 928 15.80 -8.75 -19.74
CA GLY A 928 14.82 -9.64 -19.12
C GLY A 928 14.07 -10.49 -20.15
N ASN A 929 13.62 -11.66 -19.74
CA ASN A 929 12.76 -12.53 -20.54
C ASN A 929 11.30 -12.09 -20.46
N GLY A 930 10.57 -12.31 -21.56
CA GLY A 930 9.13 -12.12 -21.64
C GLY A 930 8.37 -13.30 -21.03
N VAL A 931 7.09 -13.42 -21.36
CA VAL A 931 6.21 -14.51 -20.91
C VAL A 931 5.51 -15.21 -22.06
N VAL A 932 5.04 -16.42 -21.79
CA VAL A 932 4.02 -17.12 -22.57
C VAL A 932 2.72 -17.06 -21.78
N ARG A 933 1.66 -16.52 -22.38
CA ARG A 933 0.32 -16.44 -21.81
C ARG A 933 -0.64 -17.18 -22.74
N SER A 934 -1.23 -18.28 -22.27
CA SER A 934 -2.11 -19.16 -23.05
C SER A 934 -3.48 -19.26 -22.38
N ILE A 935 -4.53 -18.81 -23.09
CA ILE A 935 -5.90 -18.69 -22.58
C ILE A 935 -6.84 -19.46 -23.50
N GLU A 936 -7.44 -20.53 -22.99
CA GLU A 936 -8.49 -21.29 -23.67
C GLU A 936 -9.86 -20.65 -23.40
N PHE A 937 -10.65 -20.45 -24.44
CA PHE A 937 -11.98 -19.87 -24.36
C PHE A 937 -13.03 -20.96 -24.21
N ARG A 938 -13.94 -20.79 -23.24
CA ARG A 938 -14.99 -21.76 -22.89
C ARG A 938 -16.38 -21.35 -23.39
N ALA A 939 -16.48 -20.16 -23.96
CA ALA A 939 -17.65 -19.64 -24.66
C ALA A 939 -17.18 -18.81 -25.86
N PRO A 940 -18.03 -18.63 -26.90
CA PRO A 940 -17.72 -17.72 -28.00
C PRO A 940 -17.47 -16.30 -27.50
N MET A 941 -16.37 -15.71 -27.93
CA MET A 941 -15.92 -14.37 -27.51
C MET A 941 -15.30 -13.61 -28.67
N GLN A 942 -15.47 -12.29 -28.66
CA GLN A 942 -14.68 -11.37 -29.46
C GLN A 942 -13.47 -10.93 -28.64
N ALA A 943 -12.28 -10.99 -29.21
CA ALA A 943 -11.05 -10.50 -28.58
C ALA A 943 -10.38 -9.43 -29.44
N ALA A 944 -9.64 -8.52 -28.81
CA ALA A 944 -8.78 -7.59 -29.49
C ALA A 944 -7.38 -7.59 -28.87
N ILE A 945 -6.38 -7.43 -29.74
CA ILE A 945 -4.99 -7.24 -29.34
C ILE A 945 -4.56 -5.86 -29.81
N LEU A 946 -3.99 -5.09 -28.89
CA LEU A 946 -3.16 -3.92 -29.18
C LEU A 946 -1.78 -4.21 -28.63
N SER A 947 -0.80 -4.38 -29.53
CA SER A 947 0.58 -4.64 -29.15
C SER A 947 1.58 -4.05 -30.14
N ASN A 948 2.83 -3.93 -29.70
CA ASN A 948 3.97 -3.50 -30.51
C ASN A 948 5.11 -4.54 -30.38
N ASN A 949 6.24 -4.28 -31.04
CA ASN A 949 7.44 -5.11 -31.01
C ASN A 949 7.20 -6.59 -31.41
N ARG A 950 6.32 -6.78 -32.39
CA ARG A 950 6.17 -8.04 -33.15
C ARG A 950 7.03 -8.04 -34.40
N ARG A 951 7.39 -6.86 -34.93
CA ARG A 951 8.33 -6.68 -36.06
C ARG A 951 9.71 -6.23 -35.59
N ILE A 952 9.80 -5.28 -34.66
CA ILE A 952 11.07 -4.72 -34.18
C ILE A 952 11.32 -5.17 -32.73
N GLY A 953 12.50 -5.75 -32.46
CA GLY A 953 12.86 -6.18 -31.10
C GLY A 953 13.35 -5.00 -30.24
N PRO A 954 13.10 -4.99 -28.92
CA PRO A 954 13.63 -3.96 -28.01
C PRO A 954 15.13 -3.77 -28.16
N PHE A 955 15.58 -2.54 -28.38
CA PHE A 955 16.98 -2.24 -28.70
C PHE A 955 17.92 -2.58 -27.53
N GLY A 956 19.11 -3.09 -27.83
CA GLY A 956 20.21 -3.17 -26.88
C GLY A 956 20.99 -1.86 -26.80
N LEU A 957 21.84 -1.72 -25.77
CA LEU A 957 22.59 -0.49 -25.50
C LEU A 957 24.08 -0.79 -25.26
N GLN A 958 24.97 0.14 -25.63
CA GLN A 958 26.42 0.02 -25.46
C GLN A 958 27.02 -1.32 -25.96
N GLY A 959 26.52 -1.84 -27.08
CA GLY A 959 26.98 -3.11 -27.66
C GLY A 959 26.17 -4.35 -27.26
N GLY A 960 25.17 -4.20 -26.38
CA GLY A 960 24.19 -5.26 -26.13
C GLY A 960 23.27 -5.49 -27.32
N THR A 961 22.76 -6.70 -27.48
CA THR A 961 21.85 -7.09 -28.57
C THR A 961 20.40 -6.81 -28.23
N SER A 962 19.56 -6.66 -29.25
CA SER A 962 18.12 -6.54 -29.06
C SER A 962 17.49 -7.79 -28.42
N GLY A 963 16.40 -7.59 -27.68
CA GLY A 963 15.52 -8.66 -27.24
C GLY A 963 14.73 -9.28 -28.40
N LYS A 964 14.26 -10.51 -28.24
CA LYS A 964 13.37 -11.16 -29.21
C LYS A 964 12.03 -10.44 -29.28
N THR A 965 11.47 -10.35 -30.48
CA THR A 965 10.09 -9.88 -30.69
C THR A 965 9.07 -10.81 -30.03
N GLY A 966 7.90 -10.24 -29.73
CA GLY A 966 6.73 -10.99 -29.32
C GLY A 966 6.06 -11.70 -30.50
N ARG A 967 5.09 -12.57 -30.22
CA ARG A 967 4.27 -13.29 -31.21
C ARG A 967 2.87 -13.54 -30.66
N ASN A 968 1.86 -13.47 -31.51
CA ASN A 968 0.47 -13.78 -31.17
C ASN A 968 -0.03 -14.88 -32.13
N TYR A 969 -0.73 -15.89 -31.64
CA TYR A 969 -1.36 -16.91 -32.48
C TYR A 969 -2.51 -17.62 -31.77
N ILE A 970 -3.44 -18.17 -32.55
CA ILE A 970 -4.56 -18.97 -32.05
C ILE A 970 -4.27 -20.44 -32.36
N LEU A 971 -4.42 -21.31 -31.37
CA LEU A 971 -4.54 -22.75 -31.55
C LEU A 971 -6.04 -23.08 -31.63
N ARG A 972 -6.50 -23.44 -32.82
CA ARG A 972 -7.90 -23.81 -33.07
C ARG A 972 -8.17 -25.23 -32.55
N GLN A 973 -9.44 -25.53 -32.29
CA GLN A 973 -9.84 -26.82 -31.71
C GLN A 973 -9.43 -28.06 -32.55
N ASP A 974 -9.34 -27.92 -33.87
CA ASP A 974 -8.89 -28.99 -34.79
C ASP A 974 -7.36 -29.18 -34.79
N GLY A 975 -6.62 -28.40 -33.99
CA GLY A 975 -5.18 -28.47 -33.81
C GLY A 975 -4.36 -27.59 -34.75
N HIS A 976 -4.96 -26.86 -35.68
CA HIS A 976 -4.20 -25.93 -36.53
C HIS A 976 -3.88 -24.62 -35.80
N THR A 977 -2.79 -23.98 -36.21
CA THR A 977 -2.35 -22.69 -35.65
C THR A 977 -2.54 -21.58 -36.66
N GLU A 978 -3.16 -20.48 -36.22
CA GLU A 978 -3.40 -19.26 -37.00
C GLU A 978 -2.54 -18.13 -36.44
N ALA A 979 -1.68 -17.53 -37.28
CA ALA A 979 -0.86 -16.40 -36.87
C ALA A 979 -1.70 -15.13 -36.74
N VAL A 980 -1.48 -14.38 -35.65
CA VAL A 980 -2.18 -13.13 -35.35
C VAL A 980 -1.17 -11.98 -35.41
N SER A 981 -1.57 -10.84 -35.98
CA SER A 981 -0.68 -9.67 -36.10
C SER A 981 -0.48 -8.94 -34.77
N SER A 982 0.27 -7.84 -34.78
CA SER A 982 0.47 -7.00 -33.58
C SER A 982 -0.81 -6.30 -33.13
N THR A 983 -1.67 -5.90 -34.07
CA THR A 983 -3.00 -5.34 -33.79
C THR A 983 -4.07 -6.09 -34.57
N SER A 984 -5.00 -6.71 -33.83
CA SER A 984 -5.99 -7.62 -34.42
C SER A 984 -7.30 -7.64 -33.66
N GLU A 985 -8.39 -7.77 -34.39
CA GLU A 985 -9.70 -8.17 -33.87
C GLU A 985 -9.94 -9.64 -34.21
N LEU A 986 -10.37 -10.43 -33.24
CA LEU A 986 -10.43 -11.89 -33.32
C LEU A 986 -11.81 -12.39 -32.90
N GLN A 987 -12.29 -13.43 -33.58
CA GLN A 987 -13.43 -14.23 -33.16
C GLN A 987 -12.92 -15.59 -32.68
N LEU A 988 -13.25 -15.92 -31.43
CA LEU A 988 -12.78 -17.12 -30.75
C LEU A 988 -13.98 -18.00 -30.41
N GLU A 989 -13.91 -19.25 -30.83
CA GLU A 989 -14.94 -20.26 -30.55
C GLU A 989 -14.61 -21.01 -29.24
N THR A 990 -15.60 -21.75 -28.72
CA THR A 990 -15.36 -22.63 -27.57
C THR A 990 -14.29 -23.68 -27.89
N GLY A 991 -13.24 -23.72 -27.07
CA GLY A 991 -12.10 -24.63 -27.22
C GLY A 991 -10.89 -24.00 -27.92
N ASP A 992 -11.04 -22.85 -28.57
CA ASP A 992 -9.90 -22.11 -29.12
C ASP A 992 -9.00 -21.59 -27.99
N THR A 993 -7.70 -21.58 -28.24
CA THR A 993 -6.71 -21.05 -27.30
C THR A 993 -5.95 -19.91 -27.94
N LEU A 994 -5.97 -18.72 -27.32
CA LEU A 994 -5.15 -17.58 -27.71
C LEU A 994 -3.82 -17.64 -26.95
N ILE A 995 -2.71 -17.61 -27.68
CA ILE A 995 -1.35 -17.63 -27.14
C ILE A 995 -0.64 -16.32 -27.47
N ILE A 996 -0.13 -15.66 -26.43
CA ILE A 996 0.65 -14.44 -26.52
C ILE A 996 2.04 -14.72 -25.94
N GLU A 997 3.04 -14.64 -26.79
CA GLU A 997 4.46 -14.59 -26.42
C GLU A 997 4.89 -13.12 -26.37
N THR A 998 5.22 -12.61 -25.19
CA THR A 998 5.64 -11.20 -25.06
C THR A 998 7.13 -11.00 -25.39
N PRO A 999 7.53 -9.77 -25.76
CA PRO A 999 8.93 -9.46 -26.06
C PRO A 999 9.85 -9.62 -24.84
N GLY A 1000 11.13 -9.94 -25.07
CA GLY A 1000 12.17 -9.76 -24.04
C GLY A 1000 12.68 -8.31 -24.02
N GLY A 1001 13.53 -7.96 -23.06
CA GLY A 1001 14.23 -6.66 -23.04
C GLY A 1001 15.57 -6.69 -23.79
N GLY A 1002 16.11 -5.52 -24.11
CA GLY A 1002 17.44 -5.38 -24.72
C GLY A 1002 18.58 -5.60 -23.71
N GLY A 1003 19.72 -6.11 -24.20
CA GLY A 1003 20.93 -6.29 -23.40
C GLY A 1003 21.79 -5.02 -23.31
N TYR A 1004 22.74 -5.00 -22.38
CA TYR A 1004 23.68 -3.90 -22.17
C TYR A 1004 25.13 -4.38 -22.20
N GLY A 1005 26.01 -3.67 -22.92
CA GLY A 1005 27.45 -3.99 -22.97
C GLY A 1005 27.81 -5.15 -23.91
N ASN A 1006 29.08 -5.26 -24.29
CA ASN A 1006 29.57 -6.37 -25.12
C ASN A 1006 29.72 -7.66 -24.29
N ALA A 1007 29.22 -8.78 -24.78
CA ALA A 1007 29.24 -10.09 -24.11
C ALA A 1007 30.63 -10.75 -23.97
N GLY A 1008 31.73 -9.99 -24.10
CA GLY A 1008 33.11 -10.50 -24.12
C GLY A 1008 34.15 -9.65 -23.40
N SER A 1009 33.75 -8.61 -22.67
CA SER A 1009 34.65 -7.79 -21.84
C SER A 1009 34.42 -8.10 -20.36
N THR A 1010 35.03 -9.17 -19.88
CA THR A 1010 35.32 -9.40 -18.46
C THR A 1010 36.78 -9.13 -18.20
#